data_AF-A0AAU5CXL0-F1
#
_entry.id   AF-A0AAU5CXL0-F1
#
_cell.length_a   1.000
_cell.length_b   1.000
_cell.length_c   1.000
_cell.angle_alpha   90.00
_cell.angle_beta   90.00
_cell.angle_gamma   90.00
#
_symmetry.space_group_name_H-M   'P 1'
#
loop_
_entity.id
_entity.type
_entity.pdbx_description
1 polymer ?
#
loop_
_entity_poly.entity_id
_entity_poly.type
_entity_poly.pdbx_seq_one_letter_code
_entity_poly.pdbx_strand_id
1 'polypeptide(L)'
;MSLRPDERLLVASGLESGLAALPPVYAAGAGQRTLPLTGGVLTTAAGVLPAPGAPPLHEPVLLLRLRRPLADEAVVVRCRPEGAAEELPVVVFAPFSGAGTLLPAFLPPSGGPFKVAVKVHRVPAPACHAEVPAEAVRGSELSAQEAGELVEGVLLEGLLARLAFLATLEKQRIIRQAREIGACRHAGLAFSGALDSLGRDLAVPRLPGEEDAPYRSRLAIFTSWRLPTRPTVVEALNGPGPDGAPNTGLPSRVGVTARFRVVEEQNPLALATRLVHVGAQGAARRSRFHQMLRSLHLLDLNAPVPEELPPGRRRRLDEARKVLADPAQVVRPAGPPAVRHLAPGLAEALARLVRLVRALGDTKPVTLRRAYVEEPDPLHELGLGATLDAFGEQRLAAMASKVGALAQQGTELGALARSLVPRPFAQDPVGRWLAAPCGLQTVHAFGEGAVFVSPLPMSGLTVTGPPELAARGSAVFEARHSGDTRTGGLHVLAAEAVRRAAELFPQRQLGQVPTPLTGAALETVVRAVAAAEGTVPPPEAAPLVAGGLLAGRGSAFARELLDLVVPDQVVAYPFTKAQLTGLGTGEALRAQVERRAQALLDGGFYSVQGVWDGPGNRMLLLAAVALMPGRPPKQGEAPPAEFRWYATGLPASEEPLTLTAATGGRAGVAAGADGGLALLVCLARARRGLAEPYGVKVDLPEGVRLDRNQYGYVMNLLETLCPLGIEIDTVELRRSHLDFGTETGGTAGALGASRTYHRYRRPRKVGDDG
;
A
#
# COMPACT_ATOMS: atom_id res chain seq x y z
N MET A 1 2.38 24.12 -7.72
CA MET A 1 2.11 25.41 -8.38
C MET A 1 3.35 26.28 -8.18
N SER A 2 4.26 26.28 -9.15
CA SER A 2 5.48 27.10 -9.10
C SER A 2 5.04 28.56 -9.27
N LEU A 3 5.05 29.32 -8.20
CA LEU A 3 5.10 30.78 -8.31
C LEU A 3 6.40 31.08 -9.04
N ARG A 4 6.34 31.18 -10.39
CA ARG A 4 7.40 31.87 -11.12
C ARG A 4 7.49 33.23 -10.43
N PRO A 5 8.62 33.58 -9.79
CA PRO A 5 8.76 34.90 -9.22
C PRO A 5 8.50 35.86 -10.38
N ASP A 6 7.45 36.64 -10.26
CA ASP A 6 6.98 37.56 -11.29
C ASP A 6 8.21 38.37 -11.76
N GLU A 7 8.71 38.07 -12.96
CA GLU A 7 9.94 38.62 -13.55
C GLU A 7 9.76 40.08 -13.96
N ARG A 8 8.93 40.83 -13.23
CA ARG A 8 8.95 42.28 -13.31
C ARG A 8 10.28 42.72 -12.70
N LEU A 9 11.29 42.81 -13.57
CA LEU A 9 12.59 43.38 -13.26
C LEU A 9 12.35 44.70 -12.53
N LEU A 10 12.99 44.90 -11.37
CA LEU A 10 12.99 46.19 -10.66
C LEU A 10 13.40 47.34 -11.60
N VAL A 11 14.16 46.99 -12.65
CA VAL A 11 14.59 47.84 -13.76
C VAL A 11 13.41 48.49 -14.52
N ALA A 12 12.29 47.78 -14.71
CA ALA A 12 11.15 48.27 -15.51
C ALA A 12 10.39 49.44 -14.87
N SER A 13 10.71 49.80 -13.62
CA SER A 13 10.19 51.00 -12.95
C SER A 13 11.21 51.57 -11.96
N GLY A 14 12.51 51.42 -12.27
CA GLY A 14 13.64 51.73 -11.39
C GLY A 14 14.34 53.04 -11.72
N LEU A 15 15.55 53.22 -11.21
CA LEU A 15 16.41 54.38 -11.47
C LEU A 15 16.55 54.68 -12.97
N GLU A 16 16.73 53.65 -13.80
CA GLU A 16 16.84 53.80 -15.26
C GLU A 16 15.57 54.40 -15.88
N SER A 17 14.39 53.98 -15.43
CA SER A 17 13.12 54.58 -15.88
C SER A 17 12.98 56.03 -15.38
N GLY A 18 13.41 56.31 -14.14
CA GLY A 18 13.42 57.65 -13.57
C GLY A 18 14.34 58.61 -14.34
N LEU A 19 15.53 58.14 -14.72
CA LEU A 19 16.49 58.88 -15.53
C LEU A 19 16.01 59.04 -16.98
N ALA A 20 15.43 58.01 -17.58
CA ALA A 20 14.88 58.07 -18.94
C ALA A 20 13.66 59.00 -19.06
N ALA A 21 12.95 59.24 -17.96
CA ALA A 21 11.83 60.17 -17.91
C ALA A 21 12.27 61.65 -17.75
N LEU A 22 13.57 61.92 -17.55
CA LEU A 22 14.06 63.29 -17.43
C LEU A 22 14.00 64.02 -18.78
N PRO A 23 13.49 65.25 -18.82
CA PRO A 23 13.60 66.11 -20.01
C PRO A 23 15.07 66.26 -20.47
N PRO A 24 15.33 66.48 -21.77
CA PRO A 24 16.69 66.49 -22.33
C PRO A 24 17.70 67.39 -21.59
N VAL A 25 17.24 68.55 -21.11
CA VAL A 25 18.08 69.52 -20.36
C VAL A 25 18.56 68.95 -19.01
N TYR A 26 17.71 68.15 -18.35
CA TYR A 26 18.03 67.50 -17.08
C TYR A 26 18.78 66.18 -17.27
N ALA A 27 18.48 65.45 -18.34
CA ALA A 27 19.20 64.23 -18.71
C ALA A 27 20.68 64.50 -19.02
N ALA A 28 21.02 65.67 -19.57
CA ALA A 28 22.40 66.08 -19.82
C ALA A 28 23.25 66.21 -18.54
N GLY A 29 22.62 66.42 -17.38
CA GLY A 29 23.27 66.52 -16.07
C GLY A 29 23.12 65.28 -15.19
N ALA A 30 22.61 64.17 -15.73
CA ALA A 30 22.36 62.93 -14.99
C ALA A 30 22.90 61.72 -15.77
N GLY A 31 24.07 61.22 -15.36
CA GLY A 31 24.73 60.08 -15.99
C GLY A 31 24.52 58.78 -15.21
N GLN A 32 24.41 57.66 -15.94
CA GLN A 32 24.50 56.31 -15.38
C GLN A 32 25.39 55.46 -16.28
N ARG A 33 26.35 54.74 -15.67
CA ARG A 33 27.13 53.71 -16.36
C ARG A 33 27.30 52.46 -15.51
N THR A 34 27.25 51.29 -16.16
CA THR A 34 27.52 50.02 -15.49
C THR A 34 29.04 49.76 -15.50
N LEU A 35 29.58 49.37 -14.35
CA LEU A 35 30.98 48.98 -14.18
C LEU A 35 31.02 47.46 -13.92
N PRO A 36 31.54 46.64 -14.85
CA PRO A 36 31.65 45.21 -14.63
C PRO A 36 32.65 44.92 -13.50
N LEU A 37 32.33 43.93 -12.67
CA LEU A 37 33.26 43.45 -11.64
C LEU A 37 34.20 42.42 -12.27
N THR A 38 35.39 42.87 -12.68
CA THR A 38 36.39 42.02 -13.35
C THR A 38 37.54 41.75 -12.41
N GLY A 39 37.82 40.47 -12.13
CA GLY A 39 38.90 40.08 -11.22
C GLY A 39 38.75 40.63 -9.79
N GLY A 40 37.51 40.84 -9.33
CA GLY A 40 37.24 41.44 -8.01
C GLY A 40 37.51 42.94 -7.94
N VAL A 41 37.56 43.64 -9.08
CA VAL A 41 37.84 45.08 -9.14
C VAL A 41 36.80 45.82 -9.98
N LEU A 42 36.33 46.95 -9.48
CA LEU A 42 35.56 47.94 -10.22
C LEU A 42 36.46 49.10 -10.61
N THR A 43 36.50 49.46 -11.90
CA THR A 43 37.33 50.55 -12.41
C THR A 43 36.54 51.42 -13.38
N THR A 44 36.78 52.74 -13.32
CA THR A 44 36.26 53.69 -14.32
C THR A 44 37.19 53.87 -15.51
N ALA A 45 38.42 53.36 -15.43
CA ALA A 45 39.40 53.36 -16.50
C ALA A 45 39.28 52.03 -17.26
N ALA A 46 38.28 51.91 -18.15
CA ALA A 46 38.14 50.68 -18.93
C ALA A 46 39.18 50.63 -20.05
N GLY A 47 40.32 49.96 -19.81
CA GLY A 47 40.95 48.98 -20.70
C GLY A 47 41.39 49.35 -22.14
N VAL A 48 41.17 50.57 -22.59
CA VAL A 48 41.77 51.20 -23.77
C VAL A 48 42.24 52.56 -23.26
N LEU A 49 43.46 52.98 -23.61
CA LEU A 49 44.06 54.28 -23.25
C LEU A 49 42.98 55.36 -23.04
N PRO A 50 43.02 56.18 -21.96
CA PRO A 50 42.10 57.30 -21.84
C PRO A 50 42.25 58.10 -23.13
N ALA A 51 41.20 58.13 -23.96
CA ALA A 51 41.18 59.07 -25.06
C ALA A 51 41.43 60.44 -24.40
N PRO A 52 42.45 61.20 -24.83
CA PRO A 52 42.66 62.54 -24.29
C PRO A 52 41.34 63.32 -24.47
N GLY A 53 40.67 63.64 -23.37
CA GLY A 53 39.32 64.24 -23.38
C GLY A 53 38.19 63.46 -22.70
N ALA A 54 38.45 62.36 -21.96
CA ALA A 54 37.39 61.74 -21.14
C ALA A 54 36.85 62.80 -20.13
N PRO A 55 35.53 63.07 -20.11
CA PRO A 55 34.98 64.13 -19.27
C PRO A 55 35.22 63.82 -17.78
N PRO A 56 35.51 64.85 -16.96
CA PRO A 56 35.70 64.66 -15.53
C PRO A 56 34.44 64.09 -14.88
N LEU A 57 34.61 63.22 -13.88
CA LEU A 57 33.47 62.69 -13.13
C LEU A 57 32.82 63.82 -12.33
N HIS A 58 31.56 64.10 -12.63
CA HIS A 58 30.79 65.15 -11.97
C HIS A 58 29.93 64.53 -10.88
N GLU A 59 30.28 64.82 -9.63
CA GLU A 59 29.53 64.37 -8.45
C GLU A 59 29.24 62.85 -8.49
N PRO A 60 30.26 62.00 -8.61
CA PRO A 60 30.05 60.57 -8.83
C PRO A 60 29.55 59.87 -7.55
N VAL A 61 28.73 58.82 -7.70
CA VAL A 61 28.36 57.86 -6.64
C VAL A 61 28.45 56.45 -7.18
N LEU A 62 29.25 55.61 -6.53
CA LEU A 62 29.31 54.19 -6.86
C LEU A 62 28.26 53.44 -6.05
N LEU A 63 27.34 52.82 -6.76
CA LEU A 63 26.37 51.86 -6.25
C LEU A 63 26.79 50.44 -6.63
N LEU A 64 26.30 49.46 -5.88
CA LEU A 64 26.36 48.06 -6.24
C LEU A 64 24.97 47.59 -6.64
N ARG A 65 24.88 46.89 -7.78
CA ARG A 65 23.67 46.30 -8.30
C ARG A 65 23.72 44.78 -8.17
N LEU A 66 22.66 44.21 -7.61
CA LEU A 66 22.48 42.76 -7.54
C LEU A 66 21.93 42.24 -8.88
N ARG A 67 22.58 41.25 -9.50
CA ARG A 67 22.22 40.76 -10.85
C ARG A 67 21.15 39.67 -10.86
N ARG A 68 21.07 38.86 -9.80
CA ARG A 68 20.06 37.81 -9.61
C ARG A 68 19.30 38.00 -8.30
N PRO A 69 18.02 37.63 -8.19
CA PRO A 69 17.32 37.73 -6.91
C PRO A 69 17.93 36.77 -5.88
N LEU A 70 17.86 37.16 -4.60
CA LEU A 70 18.21 36.31 -3.47
C LEU A 70 16.95 35.59 -2.95
N ALA A 71 17.15 34.39 -2.42
CA ALA A 71 16.14 33.63 -1.69
C ALA A 71 16.34 33.83 -0.17
N ASP A 72 16.58 32.76 0.58
CA ASP A 72 16.85 32.73 2.02
C ASP A 72 18.33 32.98 2.35
N GLU A 73 19.00 33.82 1.56
CA GLU A 73 20.43 34.12 1.69
C GLU A 73 20.70 35.62 1.64
N ALA A 74 21.77 36.04 2.31
CA ALA A 74 22.27 37.40 2.23
C ALA A 74 23.61 37.44 1.48
N VAL A 75 23.88 38.58 0.83
CA VAL A 75 25.15 38.86 0.17
C VAL A 75 25.80 40.04 0.85
N VAL A 76 27.03 39.83 1.34
CA VAL A 76 27.81 40.84 2.04
C VAL A 76 28.97 41.26 1.14
N VAL A 77 29.06 42.54 0.83
CA VAL A 77 30.08 43.10 -0.07
C VAL A 77 30.98 44.06 0.69
N ARG A 78 32.29 43.79 0.64
CA ARG A 78 33.33 44.65 1.21
C ARG A 78 34.05 45.36 0.08
N CYS A 79 34.22 46.67 0.22
CA CYS A 79 34.85 47.52 -0.78
C CYS A 79 36.08 48.23 -0.19
N ARG A 80 37.18 48.25 -0.93
CA ARG A 80 38.39 48.99 -0.58
C ARG A 80 38.89 49.81 -1.78
N PRO A 81 38.85 51.15 -1.74
CA PRO A 81 39.46 52.01 -2.75
C PRO A 81 40.97 51.81 -2.83
N GLU A 82 41.53 51.94 -4.02
CA GLU A 82 42.99 51.92 -4.22
C GLU A 82 43.64 53.08 -3.46
N GLY A 83 44.66 52.78 -2.65
CA GLY A 83 45.37 53.77 -1.82
C GLY A 83 44.69 54.11 -0.48
N ALA A 84 43.50 53.58 -0.18
CA ALA A 84 42.86 53.73 1.12
C ALA A 84 43.35 52.67 2.12
N ALA A 85 43.66 53.09 3.35
CA ALA A 85 44.08 52.18 4.42
C ALA A 85 42.90 51.37 5.02
N GLU A 86 41.70 51.95 5.01
CA GLU A 86 40.51 51.36 5.65
C GLU A 86 39.52 50.79 4.62
N GLU A 87 38.77 49.76 5.02
CA GLU A 87 37.63 49.27 4.25
C GLU A 87 36.46 50.25 4.38
N LEU A 88 35.70 50.38 3.29
CA LEU A 88 34.46 51.14 3.31
C LEU A 88 33.38 50.40 4.12
N PRO A 89 32.32 51.12 4.54
CA PRO A 89 31.15 50.48 5.13
C PRO A 89 30.64 49.31 4.29
N VAL A 90 30.33 48.21 4.97
CA VAL A 90 29.90 46.97 4.33
C VAL A 90 28.54 47.15 3.68
N VAL A 91 28.41 46.69 2.44
CA VAL A 91 27.13 46.69 1.72
C VAL A 91 26.47 45.33 1.89
N VAL A 92 25.26 45.32 2.44
CA VAL A 92 24.52 44.08 2.73
C VAL A 92 23.24 44.03 1.90
N PHE A 93 23.20 43.11 0.93
CA PHE A 93 21.95 42.69 0.31
C PHE A 93 21.29 41.66 1.22
N ALA A 94 20.23 42.07 1.91
CA ALA A 94 19.45 41.21 2.79
C ALA A 94 18.70 40.11 2.01
N PRO A 95 18.21 39.04 2.70
CA PRO A 95 17.38 38.02 2.07
C PRO A 95 16.18 38.59 1.32
N PHE A 96 15.76 37.89 0.26
CA PHE A 96 14.68 38.28 -0.66
C PHE A 96 14.91 39.57 -1.47
N SER A 97 16.13 40.12 -1.47
CA SER A 97 16.51 41.23 -2.36
C SER A 97 16.34 40.84 -3.82
N GLY A 98 15.83 41.75 -4.65
CA GLY A 98 15.56 41.48 -6.06
C GLY A 98 16.72 41.78 -7.00
N ALA A 99 16.75 41.12 -8.16
CA ALA A 99 17.60 41.54 -9.26
C ALA A 99 17.33 43.01 -9.62
N GLY A 100 18.38 43.81 -9.70
CA GLY A 100 18.34 45.26 -9.90
C GLY A 100 18.34 46.09 -8.60
N THR A 101 18.38 45.47 -7.42
CA THR A 101 18.53 46.22 -6.15
C THR A 101 19.86 46.98 -6.15
N LEU A 102 19.83 48.26 -5.78
CA LEU A 102 20.97 49.17 -5.79
C LEU A 102 21.25 49.64 -4.36
N LEU A 103 22.49 49.46 -3.90
CA LEU A 103 22.93 49.93 -2.59
C LEU A 103 24.18 50.82 -2.72
N PRO A 104 24.29 51.90 -1.92
CA PRO A 104 25.44 52.78 -1.99
C PRO A 104 26.69 52.10 -1.43
N ALA A 105 27.80 52.17 -2.17
CA ALA A 105 29.06 51.55 -1.77
C ALA A 105 30.17 52.56 -1.52
N PHE A 106 30.30 53.57 -2.39
CA PHE A 106 31.41 54.53 -2.32
C PHE A 106 31.04 55.88 -2.92
N LEU A 107 31.58 56.96 -2.32
CA LEU A 107 31.53 58.32 -2.85
C LEU A 107 32.93 58.72 -3.33
N PRO A 108 33.25 58.51 -4.63
CA PRO A 108 34.56 58.88 -5.16
C PRO A 108 34.75 60.40 -5.21
N PRO A 109 36.00 60.88 -5.14
CA PRO A 109 36.31 62.28 -5.39
C PRO A 109 35.96 62.68 -6.83
N SER A 110 35.49 63.92 -7.01
CA SER A 110 35.19 64.47 -8.34
C SER A 110 36.47 64.65 -9.17
N GLY A 111 36.36 64.53 -10.49
CA GLY A 111 37.41 64.95 -11.43
C GLY A 111 38.50 63.93 -11.79
N GLY A 112 38.50 62.71 -11.25
CA GLY A 112 39.52 61.68 -11.57
C GLY A 112 38.98 60.25 -11.62
N PRO A 113 39.67 59.33 -12.33
CA PRO A 113 39.30 57.92 -12.33
C PRO A 113 39.53 57.29 -10.95
N PHE A 114 38.81 56.21 -10.64
CA PHE A 114 39.00 55.45 -9.42
C PHE A 114 38.98 53.94 -9.68
N LYS A 115 39.53 53.22 -8.72
CA LYS A 115 39.56 51.76 -8.67
C LYS A 115 39.18 51.29 -7.26
N VAL A 116 38.28 50.31 -7.18
CA VAL A 116 37.78 49.74 -5.91
C VAL A 116 37.91 48.22 -5.99
N ALA A 117 38.65 47.64 -5.04
CA ALA A 117 38.68 46.21 -4.82
C ALA A 117 37.40 45.79 -4.08
N VAL A 118 36.78 44.69 -4.52
CA VAL A 118 35.49 44.20 -4.02
C VAL A 118 35.60 42.73 -3.67
N LYS A 119 35.19 42.39 -2.45
CA LYS A 119 35.03 41.01 -1.99
C LYS A 119 33.56 40.74 -1.70
N VAL A 120 33.05 39.61 -2.19
CA VAL A 120 31.65 39.22 -2.06
C VAL A 120 31.56 37.94 -1.26
N HIS A 121 30.74 37.94 -0.22
CA HIS A 121 30.51 36.80 0.65
C HIS A 121 29.03 36.39 0.61
N ARG A 122 28.78 35.08 0.62
CA ARG A 122 27.43 34.49 0.64
C ARG A 122 27.11 33.96 2.02
N VAL A 123 26.03 34.45 2.64
CA VAL A 123 25.61 34.07 3.99
C VAL A 123 24.31 33.27 3.89
N PRO A 124 24.32 31.94 4.18
CA PRO A 124 23.12 31.11 4.12
C PRO A 124 22.22 31.29 5.36
N ALA A 125 20.97 30.83 5.27
CA ALA A 125 20.11 30.64 6.44
C ALA A 125 20.71 29.62 7.44
N PRO A 126 20.48 29.78 8.76
CA PRO A 126 19.68 30.83 9.41
C PRO A 126 20.46 32.12 9.68
N ALA A 127 21.79 32.14 9.44
CA ALA A 127 22.67 33.22 9.85
C ALA A 127 22.34 34.58 9.19
N CYS A 128 21.76 34.56 7.98
CA CYS A 128 21.34 35.75 7.24
C CYS A 128 20.13 36.50 7.84
N HIS A 129 19.38 35.86 8.76
CA HIS A 129 18.20 36.45 9.41
C HIS A 129 18.51 37.02 10.81
N ALA A 130 19.72 36.80 11.33
CA ALA A 130 20.18 37.42 12.56
C ALA A 130 20.75 38.82 12.27
N GLU A 131 20.78 39.70 13.28
CA GLU A 131 21.64 40.89 13.23
C GLU A 131 23.09 40.41 13.07
N VAL A 132 23.68 40.67 11.90
CA VAL A 132 25.08 40.36 11.60
C VAL A 132 25.89 41.62 11.93
N PRO A 133 26.74 41.62 12.97
CA PRO A 133 27.69 42.71 13.17
C PRO A 133 28.54 42.85 11.91
N ALA A 134 28.76 44.09 11.44
CA ALA A 134 29.50 44.36 10.20
C ALA A 134 30.91 43.72 10.16
N GLU A 135 31.47 43.37 11.31
CA GLU A 135 32.77 42.73 11.48
C GLU A 135 32.74 41.19 11.36
N ALA A 136 31.59 40.55 11.62
CA ALA A 136 31.46 39.09 11.67
C ALA A 136 30.87 38.54 10.36
N VAL A 137 31.71 38.33 9.34
CA VAL A 137 31.30 37.63 8.12
C VAL A 137 31.02 36.16 8.47
N ARG A 138 29.75 35.74 8.42
CA ARG A 138 29.32 34.35 8.70
C ARG A 138 29.25 33.46 7.44
N GLY A 139 29.82 33.91 6.32
CA GLY A 139 29.63 33.32 5.00
C GLY A 139 30.92 33.08 4.22
N SER A 140 30.87 32.20 3.21
CA SER A 140 32.01 31.90 2.34
C SER A 140 32.29 33.06 1.37
N GLU A 141 33.56 33.44 1.21
CA GLU A 141 34.00 34.33 0.12
C GLU A 141 33.79 33.63 -1.23
N LEU A 142 33.18 34.33 -2.18
CA LEU A 142 32.97 33.83 -3.53
C LEU A 142 34.21 34.04 -4.39
N SER A 143 34.40 33.20 -5.41
CA SER A 143 35.42 33.46 -6.42
C SER A 143 35.13 34.76 -7.19
N ALA A 144 36.15 35.39 -7.76
CA ALA A 144 35.99 36.64 -8.51
C ALA A 144 34.99 36.52 -9.67
N GLN A 145 34.88 35.34 -10.30
CA GLN A 145 33.92 35.07 -11.36
C GLN A 145 32.50 35.00 -10.81
N GLU A 146 32.25 34.18 -9.79
CA GLU A 146 30.93 34.05 -9.14
C GLU A 146 30.46 35.39 -8.55
N ALA A 147 31.39 36.18 -8.02
CA ALA A 147 31.13 37.53 -7.54
C ALA A 147 30.62 38.45 -8.65
N GLY A 148 31.24 38.43 -9.84
CA GLY A 148 30.83 39.24 -11.00
C GLY A 148 29.54 38.75 -11.68
N GLU A 149 29.19 37.48 -11.51
CA GLU A 149 27.87 36.95 -11.88
C GLU A 149 26.76 37.42 -10.94
N LEU A 150 27.10 37.72 -9.67
CA LEU A 150 26.13 38.09 -8.63
C LEU A 150 25.96 39.60 -8.45
N VAL A 151 27.05 40.36 -8.52
CA VAL A 151 27.10 41.81 -8.24
C VAL A 151 27.87 42.54 -9.33
N GLU A 152 27.41 43.74 -9.67
CA GLU A 152 28.13 44.67 -10.54
C GLU A 152 28.09 46.10 -9.98
N GLY A 153 29.01 46.95 -10.43
CA GLY A 153 29.00 48.37 -10.07
C GLY A 153 28.08 49.17 -10.98
N VAL A 154 27.46 50.21 -10.43
CA VAL A 154 26.73 51.23 -11.19
C VAL A 154 27.22 52.58 -10.72
N LEU A 155 27.84 53.34 -11.62
CA LEU A 155 28.24 54.71 -11.33
C LEU A 155 27.13 55.67 -11.76
N LEU A 156 26.71 56.52 -10.83
CA LEU A 156 25.83 57.66 -11.08
C LEU A 156 26.64 58.95 -11.09
N GLU A 157 26.27 59.88 -11.96
CA GLU A 157 26.90 61.19 -12.09
C GLU A 157 25.83 62.29 -12.07
N GLY A 158 26.10 63.36 -11.32
CA GLY A 158 25.23 64.52 -11.15
C GLY A 158 24.16 64.43 -10.05
N LEU A 159 23.83 65.59 -9.45
CA LEU A 159 22.83 65.73 -8.38
C LEU A 159 21.48 65.09 -8.71
N LEU A 160 21.00 65.24 -9.94
CA LEU A 160 19.69 64.71 -10.34
C LEU A 160 19.67 63.17 -10.33
N ALA A 161 20.76 62.52 -10.75
CA ALA A 161 20.86 61.06 -10.67
C ALA A 161 20.90 60.57 -9.21
N ARG A 162 21.59 61.31 -8.33
CA ARG A 162 21.61 61.04 -6.88
C ARG A 162 20.22 61.19 -6.27
N LEU A 163 19.49 62.26 -6.60
CA LEU A 163 18.12 62.47 -6.13
C LEU A 163 17.16 61.41 -6.66
N ALA A 164 17.27 61.02 -7.93
CA ALA A 164 16.48 59.94 -8.52
C ALA A 164 16.76 58.59 -7.82
N PHE A 165 18.01 58.32 -7.46
CA PHE A 165 18.36 57.14 -6.66
C PHE A 165 17.72 57.18 -5.27
N LEU A 166 17.86 58.30 -4.54
CA LEU A 166 17.25 58.45 -3.21
C LEU A 166 15.72 58.28 -3.26
N ALA A 167 15.07 58.84 -4.28
CA ALA A 167 13.63 58.69 -4.48
C ALA A 167 13.21 57.23 -4.78
N THR A 168 14.10 56.40 -5.32
CA THR A 168 13.83 54.99 -5.66
C THR A 168 14.32 53.99 -4.61
N LEU A 169 15.16 54.42 -3.66
CA LEU A 169 15.71 53.55 -2.61
C LEU A 169 14.63 52.94 -1.72
N GLU A 170 13.69 53.76 -1.21
CA GLU A 170 12.61 53.28 -0.36
C GLU A 170 11.68 52.29 -1.09
N LYS A 171 11.48 52.49 -2.39
CA LYS A 171 10.72 51.55 -3.23
C LYS A 171 11.38 50.16 -3.23
N GLN A 172 12.71 50.08 -3.34
CA GLN A 172 13.42 48.80 -3.30
C GLN A 172 13.27 48.12 -1.92
N ARG A 173 13.34 48.90 -0.84
CA ARG A 173 13.12 48.42 0.53
C ARG A 173 11.71 47.86 0.74
N ILE A 174 10.68 48.59 0.26
CA ILE A 174 9.27 48.16 0.34
C ILE A 174 9.06 46.85 -0.43
N ILE A 175 9.61 46.74 -1.65
CA ILE A 175 9.47 45.52 -2.47
C ILE A 175 10.15 44.33 -1.79
N ARG A 176 11.35 44.51 -1.23
CA ARG A 176 12.02 43.46 -0.44
C ARG A 176 11.14 43.01 0.72
N GLN A 177 10.62 43.95 1.50
CA GLN A 177 9.75 43.63 2.64
C GLN A 177 8.48 42.90 2.22
N ALA A 178 7.87 43.29 1.09
CA ALA A 178 6.71 42.61 0.54
C ALA A 178 7.03 41.15 0.13
N ARG A 179 8.21 40.91 -0.46
CA ARG A 179 8.68 39.55 -0.80
C ARG A 179 8.94 38.71 0.43
N GLU A 180 9.58 39.28 1.44
CA GLU A 180 9.83 38.63 2.72
C GLU A 180 8.51 38.24 3.42
N ILE A 181 7.54 39.17 3.48
CA ILE A 181 6.19 38.87 4.00
C ILE A 181 5.52 37.77 3.17
N GLY A 182 5.66 37.80 1.85
CA GLY A 182 5.15 36.74 0.97
C GLY A 182 5.77 35.37 1.27
N ALA A 183 7.09 35.32 1.48
CA ALA A 183 7.81 34.10 1.87
C ALA A 183 7.36 33.58 3.24
N CYS A 184 7.19 34.47 4.23
CA CYS A 184 6.74 34.13 5.58
C CYS A 184 5.32 33.52 5.63
N ARG A 185 4.50 33.70 4.59
CA ARG A 185 3.16 33.08 4.48
C ARG A 185 3.18 31.67 3.91
N HIS A 186 4.31 31.22 3.37
CA HIS A 186 4.43 29.90 2.77
C HIS A 186 5.30 29.00 3.64
N ALA A 187 4.76 27.89 4.14
CA ALA A 187 5.50 26.95 5.00
C ALA A 187 6.84 26.48 4.40
N GLY A 188 6.94 26.41 3.06
CA GLY A 188 8.17 26.09 2.35
C GLY A 188 9.31 27.10 2.51
N LEU A 189 9.00 28.37 2.78
CA LEU A 189 9.92 29.50 2.80
C LEU A 189 9.93 30.25 4.14
N ALA A 190 8.89 30.12 4.95
CA ALA A 190 8.77 30.76 6.25
C ALA A 190 9.88 30.28 7.19
N PHE A 191 10.43 31.19 7.99
CA PHE A 191 11.54 30.95 8.91
C PHE A 191 11.19 31.44 10.32
N SER A 192 11.84 30.87 11.33
CA SER A 192 11.75 31.31 12.73
C SER A 192 10.29 31.49 13.21
N GLY A 193 9.95 32.62 13.82
CA GLY A 193 8.63 32.90 14.39
C GLY A 193 7.47 32.91 13.37
N ALA A 194 7.74 33.17 12.09
CA ALA A 194 6.72 33.05 11.05
C ALA A 194 6.31 31.58 10.84
N LEU A 195 7.30 30.68 10.83
CA LEU A 195 7.06 29.24 10.76
C LEU A 195 6.31 28.74 12.00
N ASP A 196 6.62 29.30 13.18
CA ASP A 196 5.92 28.98 14.43
C ASP A 196 4.47 29.45 14.44
N SER A 197 4.19 30.61 13.83
CA SER A 197 2.83 31.09 13.65
C SER A 197 2.02 30.15 12.76
N LEU A 198 2.59 29.74 11.62
CA LEU A 198 1.96 28.76 10.72
C LEU A 198 1.71 27.43 11.42
N GLY A 199 2.67 26.96 12.22
CA GLY A 199 2.48 25.74 13.00
C GLY A 199 1.45 25.88 14.10
N ARG A 200 1.33 27.04 14.75
CA ARG A 200 0.26 27.32 15.72
C ARG A 200 -1.12 27.23 15.07
N ASP A 201 -1.29 27.80 13.89
CA ASP A 201 -2.55 27.73 13.12
C ASP A 201 -2.92 26.29 12.76
N LEU A 202 -1.91 25.42 12.55
CA LEU A 202 -2.07 24.00 12.27
C LEU A 202 -2.09 23.12 13.54
N ALA A 203 -2.04 23.71 14.74
CA ALA A 203 -1.90 23.00 16.01
C ALA A 203 -0.68 22.06 16.10
N VAL A 204 0.41 22.41 15.41
CA VAL A 204 1.70 21.73 15.42
C VAL A 204 2.77 22.66 16.01
N PRO A 205 2.95 22.70 17.34
CA PRO A 205 3.98 23.53 17.95
C PRO A 205 5.38 23.00 17.64
N ARG A 206 6.35 23.91 17.53
CA ARG A 206 7.78 23.58 17.45
C ARG A 206 8.24 22.90 18.74
N LEU A 207 9.08 21.89 18.62
CA LEU A 207 9.70 21.25 19.77
C LEU A 207 10.89 22.10 20.29
N PRO A 208 11.20 22.07 21.60
CA PRO A 208 12.38 22.75 22.12
C PRO A 208 13.65 22.29 21.38
N GLY A 209 14.47 23.24 20.91
CA GLY A 209 15.70 22.97 20.15
C GLY A 209 15.50 22.49 18.70
N GLU A 210 14.26 22.47 18.19
CA GLU A 210 13.99 22.04 16.81
C GLU A 210 14.31 23.14 15.80
N GLU A 211 15.21 22.82 14.85
CA GLU A 211 15.53 23.71 13.74
C GLU A 211 14.38 23.85 12.71
N ASP A 212 14.44 24.89 11.87
CA ASP A 212 13.39 25.18 10.89
C ASP A 212 13.18 24.05 9.86
N ALA A 213 14.25 23.39 9.41
CA ALA A 213 14.16 22.33 8.40
C ALA A 213 13.37 21.10 8.88
N PRO A 214 13.68 20.46 10.03
CA PRO A 214 12.87 19.36 10.55
C PRO A 214 11.45 19.79 10.92
N TYR A 215 11.27 21.01 11.46
CA TYR A 215 9.95 21.53 11.78
C TYR A 215 9.08 21.71 10.52
N ARG A 216 9.67 22.24 9.43
CA ARG A 216 9.01 22.37 8.13
C ARG A 216 8.62 21.03 7.53
N SER A 217 9.45 20.00 7.68
CA SER A 217 9.11 18.64 7.24
C SER A 217 7.87 18.10 7.98
N ARG A 218 7.74 18.36 9.29
CA ARG A 218 6.53 18.04 10.06
C ARG A 218 5.30 18.81 9.56
N LEU A 219 5.43 20.12 9.35
CA LEU A 219 4.32 20.96 8.88
C LEU A 219 3.84 20.54 7.49
N ALA A 220 4.73 20.04 6.62
CA ALA A 220 4.39 19.63 5.25
C ALA A 220 3.31 18.54 5.15
N ILE A 221 3.13 17.74 6.21
CA ILE A 221 2.05 16.77 6.31
C ILE A 221 0.69 17.49 6.29
N PHE A 222 0.58 18.60 7.02
CA PHE A 222 -0.68 19.31 7.31
C PHE A 222 -0.93 20.53 6.40
N THR A 223 0.08 21.03 5.71
CA THR A 223 -0.03 22.27 4.89
C THR A 223 -0.68 22.06 3.52
N SER A 224 -1.09 20.83 3.20
CA SER A 224 -1.66 20.50 1.89
C SER A 224 -2.94 19.69 2.06
N TRP A 225 -4.03 20.28 1.59
CA TRP A 225 -5.31 19.59 1.43
C TRP A 225 -5.15 18.53 0.34
N ARG A 226 -5.38 17.28 0.71
CA ARG A 226 -5.29 16.13 -0.18
C ARG A 226 -6.61 15.39 -0.16
N LEU A 227 -7.17 15.15 -1.33
CA LEU A 227 -8.28 14.21 -1.45
C LEU A 227 -7.71 12.81 -1.28
N PRO A 228 -8.34 11.93 -0.48
CA PRO A 228 -7.83 10.59 -0.21
C PRO A 228 -8.16 9.64 -1.37
N THR A 229 -7.67 9.98 -2.56
CA THR A 229 -7.76 9.16 -3.77
C THR A 229 -6.47 8.38 -3.95
N ARG A 230 -6.54 7.19 -4.56
CA ARG A 230 -5.34 6.36 -4.83
C ARG A 230 -4.18 7.16 -5.43
N PRO A 231 -4.35 7.96 -6.49
CA PRO A 231 -3.24 8.71 -7.08
C PRO A 231 -2.61 9.68 -6.08
N THR A 232 -3.41 10.38 -5.28
CA THR A 232 -2.92 11.33 -4.28
C THR A 232 -2.19 10.63 -3.13
N VAL A 233 -2.67 9.47 -2.69
CA VAL A 233 -2.00 8.67 -1.65
C VAL A 233 -0.66 8.16 -2.17
N VAL A 234 -0.62 7.62 -3.39
CA VAL A 234 0.60 7.13 -4.03
C VAL A 234 1.60 8.28 -4.25
N GLU A 235 1.14 9.43 -4.73
CA GLU A 235 2.00 10.60 -4.92
C GLU A 235 2.55 11.12 -3.57
N ALA A 236 1.73 11.18 -2.53
CA ALA A 236 2.18 11.61 -1.21
C ALA A 236 3.21 10.65 -0.60
N LEU A 237 3.01 9.34 -0.76
CA LEU A 237 3.91 8.31 -0.22
C LEU A 237 5.20 8.14 -1.03
N ASN A 238 5.12 8.23 -2.36
CA ASN A 238 6.21 7.81 -3.26
C ASN A 238 6.75 8.92 -4.16
N GLY A 239 5.98 9.98 -4.40
CA GLY A 239 6.29 10.99 -5.41
C GLY A 239 6.25 10.44 -6.85
N PRO A 240 6.55 11.28 -7.85
CA PRO A 240 6.60 10.85 -9.24
C PRO A 240 7.73 9.85 -9.48
N GLY A 241 7.51 8.90 -10.39
CA GLY A 241 8.50 7.93 -10.84
C GLY A 241 7.93 6.52 -11.04
N PRO A 242 8.60 5.68 -11.86
CA PRO A 242 8.21 4.28 -12.06
C PRO A 242 8.51 3.42 -10.82
N ASP A 243 7.98 2.20 -10.81
CA ASP A 243 8.33 1.19 -9.82
C ASP A 243 9.85 0.90 -9.88
N GLY A 244 10.49 0.86 -8.71
CA GLY A 244 11.96 0.66 -8.57
C GLY A 244 12.80 1.95 -8.53
N ALA A 245 12.23 3.12 -8.84
CA ALA A 245 12.90 4.40 -8.60
C ALA A 245 13.06 4.68 -7.08
N PRO A 246 13.98 5.55 -6.64
CA PRO A 246 13.98 6.02 -5.26
C PRO A 246 12.67 6.75 -4.93
N ASN A 247 12.28 6.70 -3.65
CA ASN A 247 11.14 7.45 -3.15
C ASN A 247 11.45 8.95 -3.14
N THR A 248 10.57 9.74 -3.77
CA THR A 248 10.64 11.20 -3.84
C THR A 248 9.43 11.86 -3.18
N GLY A 249 8.55 11.06 -2.55
CA GLY A 249 7.37 11.50 -1.80
C GLY A 249 7.74 12.09 -0.45
N LEU A 250 6.74 12.41 0.36
CA LEU A 250 6.94 13.02 1.67
C LEU A 250 7.84 12.19 2.63
N PRO A 251 7.76 10.85 2.66
CA PRO A 251 8.64 10.04 3.51
C PRO A 251 10.14 10.17 3.19
N SER A 252 10.51 10.56 1.96
CA SER A 252 11.92 10.79 1.60
C SER A 252 12.59 11.88 2.44
N ARG A 253 11.81 12.82 2.99
CA ARG A 253 12.29 13.90 3.86
C ARG A 253 12.83 13.42 5.22
N VAL A 254 12.47 12.21 5.61
CA VAL A 254 12.99 11.54 6.82
C VAL A 254 13.88 10.34 6.45
N GLY A 255 14.36 10.29 5.21
CA GLY A 255 15.33 9.29 4.74
C GLY A 255 14.72 7.98 4.24
N VAL A 256 13.41 7.88 4.05
CA VAL A 256 12.80 6.69 3.45
C VAL A 256 13.05 6.70 1.94
N THR A 257 13.92 5.81 1.46
CA THR A 257 14.29 5.69 0.04
C THR A 257 13.45 4.68 -0.73
N ALA A 258 12.81 3.74 -0.02
CA ALA A 258 11.96 2.72 -0.63
C ALA A 258 10.56 3.26 -0.95
N ARG A 259 9.98 2.79 -2.07
CA ARG A 259 8.61 3.11 -2.47
C ARG A 259 7.62 2.18 -1.79
N PHE A 260 6.53 2.74 -1.29
CA PHE A 260 5.40 2.03 -0.71
C PHE A 260 4.52 1.41 -1.79
N ARG A 261 4.00 0.22 -1.51
CA ARG A 261 2.95 -0.40 -2.31
C ARG A 261 1.60 -0.10 -1.65
N VAL A 262 0.68 0.50 -2.41
CA VAL A 262 -0.72 0.70 -2.00
C VAL A 262 -1.56 -0.40 -2.65
N VAL A 263 -2.10 -1.29 -1.83
CA VAL A 263 -2.92 -2.42 -2.26
C VAL A 263 -4.38 -2.14 -1.91
N GLU A 264 -5.21 -2.00 -2.94
CA GLU A 264 -6.67 -1.80 -2.81
C GLU A 264 -7.45 -3.04 -3.27
N GLU A 265 -6.76 -4.00 -3.89
CA GLU A 265 -7.32 -5.30 -4.21
C GLU A 265 -7.79 -5.96 -2.91
N GLN A 266 -9.03 -6.44 -2.89
CA GLN A 266 -9.63 -6.99 -1.69
C GLN A 266 -9.42 -8.51 -1.64
N ASN A 267 -9.26 -9.06 -0.42
CA ASN A 267 -9.45 -10.47 -0.18
C ASN A 267 -10.97 -10.77 -0.26
N PRO A 268 -11.46 -11.45 -1.31
CA PRO A 268 -12.88 -11.77 -1.37
C PRO A 268 -13.22 -12.78 -0.27
N LEU A 269 -14.36 -12.58 0.39
CA LEU A 269 -14.93 -13.62 1.25
C LEU A 269 -15.41 -14.78 0.38
N ALA A 270 -14.96 -15.98 0.71
CA ALA A 270 -15.42 -17.19 0.08
C ALA A 270 -16.82 -17.55 0.60
N LEU A 271 -17.76 -17.86 -0.30
CA LEU A 271 -19.15 -18.20 0.04
C LEU A 271 -19.45 -19.65 -0.33
N ALA A 272 -20.05 -20.39 0.60
CA ALA A 272 -20.64 -21.70 0.32
C ALA A 272 -22.01 -21.83 0.97
N THR A 273 -22.88 -22.62 0.36
CA THR A 273 -24.25 -22.82 0.81
C THR A 273 -24.61 -24.30 0.83
N ARG A 274 -25.56 -24.67 1.70
CA ARG A 274 -26.16 -26.00 1.74
C ARG A 274 -27.64 -25.89 2.06
N LEU A 275 -28.49 -26.48 1.23
CA LEU A 275 -29.91 -26.61 1.50
C LEU A 275 -30.16 -27.84 2.37
N VAL A 276 -30.80 -27.62 3.53
CA VAL A 276 -31.08 -28.66 4.52
C VAL A 276 -32.59 -28.68 4.79
N HIS A 277 -33.21 -29.84 4.61
CA HIS A 277 -34.62 -30.03 4.97
C HIS A 277 -34.76 -30.78 6.31
N VAL A 278 -35.75 -30.39 7.10
CA VAL A 278 -36.06 -30.98 8.39
C VAL A 278 -37.42 -31.68 8.33
N GLY A 279 -37.42 -33.00 8.54
CA GLY A 279 -38.61 -33.84 8.52
C GLY A 279 -39.36 -33.88 7.18
N ALA A 280 -40.51 -34.54 7.16
CA ALA A 280 -41.32 -34.74 5.95
C ALA A 280 -41.85 -33.42 5.36
N GLN A 281 -42.22 -32.46 6.21
CA GLN A 281 -42.65 -31.13 5.76
C GLN A 281 -41.52 -30.38 5.04
N GLY A 282 -40.29 -30.50 5.55
CA GLY A 282 -39.11 -29.95 4.91
C GLY A 282 -38.88 -30.52 3.51
N ALA A 283 -39.00 -31.84 3.35
CA ALA A 283 -38.84 -32.49 2.05
C ALA A 283 -39.87 -31.97 1.03
N ALA A 284 -41.15 -31.87 1.42
CA ALA A 284 -42.20 -31.32 0.56
C ALA A 284 -41.98 -29.82 0.21
N ARG A 285 -41.36 -29.05 1.11
CA ARG A 285 -40.98 -27.65 0.86
C ARG A 285 -39.76 -27.54 -0.05
N ARG A 286 -38.77 -28.43 0.09
CA ARG A 286 -37.62 -28.52 -0.80
C ARG A 286 -38.06 -28.74 -2.25
N SER A 287 -38.97 -29.68 -2.49
CA SER A 287 -39.52 -29.92 -3.84
C SER A 287 -40.23 -28.68 -4.41
N ARG A 288 -41.05 -27.99 -3.59
CA ARG A 288 -41.72 -26.74 -4.00
C ARG A 288 -40.73 -25.60 -4.27
N PHE A 289 -39.69 -25.48 -3.46
CA PHE A 289 -38.62 -24.48 -3.65
C PHE A 289 -37.86 -24.72 -4.96
N HIS A 290 -37.50 -25.96 -5.27
CA HIS A 290 -36.88 -26.32 -6.55
C HIS A 290 -37.80 -26.02 -7.75
N GLN A 291 -39.11 -26.28 -7.62
CA GLN A 291 -40.09 -25.90 -8.65
C GLN A 291 -40.12 -24.38 -8.86
N MET A 292 -40.16 -23.61 -7.77
CA MET A 292 -40.13 -22.13 -7.80
C MET A 292 -38.84 -21.59 -8.43
N LEU A 293 -37.67 -22.18 -8.09
CA LEU A 293 -36.40 -21.79 -8.69
C LEU A 293 -36.44 -21.95 -10.21
N ARG A 294 -36.89 -23.11 -10.70
CA ARG A 294 -36.98 -23.40 -12.14
C ARG A 294 -37.96 -22.48 -12.87
N SER A 295 -39.09 -22.16 -12.27
CA SER A 295 -40.14 -21.38 -12.95
C SER A 295 -39.90 -19.87 -12.91
N LEU A 296 -39.28 -19.34 -11.84
CA LEU A 296 -39.19 -17.89 -11.61
C LEU A 296 -37.77 -17.32 -11.63
N HIS A 297 -36.76 -18.09 -11.20
CA HIS A 297 -35.42 -17.55 -10.93
C HIS A 297 -34.33 -18.03 -11.88
N LEU A 298 -34.47 -19.24 -12.43
CA LEU A 298 -33.48 -19.83 -13.33
C LEU A 298 -33.88 -19.61 -14.80
N LEU A 299 -32.88 -19.40 -15.63
CA LEU A 299 -33.03 -19.40 -17.08
C LEU A 299 -33.12 -20.86 -17.56
N ASP A 300 -34.22 -21.20 -18.24
CA ASP A 300 -34.33 -22.46 -18.99
C ASP A 300 -33.71 -22.28 -20.38
N LEU A 301 -32.65 -23.05 -20.65
CA LEU A 301 -31.93 -23.01 -21.92
C LEU A 301 -32.77 -23.51 -23.11
N ASN A 302 -33.83 -24.27 -22.85
CA ASN A 302 -34.67 -24.89 -23.86
C ASN A 302 -36.02 -24.17 -24.04
N ALA A 303 -36.31 -23.12 -23.27
CA ALA A 303 -37.55 -22.34 -23.36
C ALA A 303 -37.28 -20.88 -23.73
N PRO A 304 -38.24 -20.17 -24.33
CA PRO A 304 -38.11 -18.73 -24.56
C PRO A 304 -38.03 -17.97 -23.23
N VAL A 305 -37.33 -16.84 -23.25
CA VAL A 305 -37.21 -15.96 -22.07
C VAL A 305 -38.56 -15.26 -21.83
N PRO A 306 -39.10 -15.27 -20.58
CA PRO A 306 -40.40 -14.69 -20.26
C PRO A 306 -40.57 -13.23 -20.71
N GLU A 307 -41.77 -12.89 -21.19
CA GLU A 307 -42.05 -11.57 -21.77
C GLU A 307 -42.15 -10.47 -20.72
N GLU A 308 -42.43 -10.84 -19.47
CA GLU A 308 -42.65 -9.98 -18.32
C GLU A 308 -41.35 -9.36 -17.79
N LEU A 309 -40.19 -9.82 -18.26
CA LEU A 309 -38.89 -9.26 -17.90
C LEU A 309 -38.64 -7.91 -18.60
N PRO A 310 -37.98 -6.94 -17.94
CA PRO A 310 -37.60 -5.68 -18.56
C PRO A 310 -36.86 -5.88 -19.89
N PRO A 311 -37.15 -5.09 -20.96
CA PRO A 311 -36.67 -5.37 -22.32
C PRO A 311 -35.14 -5.56 -22.43
N GLY A 312 -34.36 -4.72 -21.73
CA GLY A 312 -32.90 -4.82 -21.70
C GLY A 312 -32.36 -6.06 -20.97
N ARG A 313 -33.10 -6.60 -19.98
CA ARG A 313 -32.75 -7.86 -19.31
C ARG A 313 -33.18 -9.05 -20.16
N ARG A 314 -34.38 -9.01 -20.73
CA ARG A 314 -34.89 -10.04 -21.66
C ARG A 314 -33.94 -10.24 -22.84
N ARG A 315 -33.51 -9.16 -23.50
CA ARG A 315 -32.57 -9.23 -24.64
C ARG A 315 -31.24 -9.89 -24.26
N ARG A 316 -30.63 -9.49 -23.14
CA ARG A 316 -29.36 -10.09 -22.66
C ARG A 316 -29.48 -11.58 -22.38
N LEU A 317 -30.56 -11.99 -21.72
CA LEU A 317 -30.79 -13.40 -21.39
C LEU A 317 -31.14 -14.24 -22.63
N ASP A 318 -31.89 -13.69 -23.59
CA ASP A 318 -32.17 -14.41 -24.83
C ASP A 318 -30.90 -14.56 -25.69
N GLU A 319 -30.05 -13.54 -25.72
CA GLU A 319 -28.72 -13.62 -26.33
C GLU A 319 -27.82 -14.67 -25.66
N ALA A 320 -27.81 -14.72 -24.32
CA ALA A 320 -27.06 -15.74 -23.58
C ALA A 320 -27.62 -17.15 -23.85
N ARG A 321 -28.95 -17.30 -23.81
CA ARG A 321 -29.65 -18.55 -24.13
C ARG A 321 -29.30 -19.05 -25.52
N LYS A 322 -29.34 -18.20 -26.55
CA LYS A 322 -29.02 -18.56 -27.94
C LYS A 322 -27.60 -19.11 -28.07
N VAL A 323 -26.62 -18.50 -27.41
CA VAL A 323 -25.23 -18.98 -27.40
C VAL A 323 -25.09 -20.33 -26.70
N LEU A 324 -25.72 -20.48 -25.53
CA LEU A 324 -25.60 -21.68 -24.71
C LEU A 324 -26.44 -22.86 -25.21
N ALA A 325 -27.48 -22.59 -26.01
CA ALA A 325 -28.32 -23.61 -26.63
C ALA A 325 -27.77 -24.10 -27.99
N ASP A 326 -26.85 -23.36 -28.61
CA ASP A 326 -26.24 -23.72 -29.90
C ASP A 326 -25.27 -24.91 -29.73
N PRO A 327 -25.58 -26.10 -30.30
CA PRO A 327 -24.74 -27.30 -30.16
C PRO A 327 -23.38 -27.17 -30.85
N ALA A 328 -23.21 -26.24 -31.80
CA ALA A 328 -21.91 -25.96 -32.42
C ALA A 328 -20.97 -25.18 -31.48
N GLN A 329 -21.53 -24.51 -30.47
CA GLN A 329 -20.78 -23.72 -29.49
C GLN A 329 -20.65 -24.44 -28.15
N VAL A 330 -21.72 -25.09 -27.70
CA VAL A 330 -21.81 -25.73 -26.39
C VAL A 330 -22.34 -27.15 -26.51
N VAL A 331 -21.56 -28.12 -26.03
CA VAL A 331 -22.01 -29.51 -25.90
C VAL A 331 -22.61 -29.70 -24.51
N ARG A 332 -23.83 -30.23 -24.47
CA ARG A 332 -24.53 -30.62 -23.24
C ARG A 332 -24.71 -32.13 -23.27
N PRO A 333 -23.87 -32.92 -22.55
CA PRO A 333 -23.94 -34.38 -22.59
C PRO A 333 -25.34 -34.88 -22.24
N ALA A 334 -25.82 -35.89 -22.99
CA ALA A 334 -27.08 -36.54 -22.68
C ALA A 334 -26.87 -37.47 -21.46
N GLY A 335 -27.47 -37.12 -20.32
CA GLY A 335 -27.43 -37.93 -19.11
C GLY A 335 -28.16 -37.25 -17.96
N PRO A 336 -28.67 -38.00 -16.97
CA PRO A 336 -29.19 -37.42 -15.75
C PRO A 336 -28.04 -36.89 -14.88
N PRO A 337 -28.10 -35.65 -14.38
CA PRO A 337 -29.13 -34.63 -14.63
C PRO A 337 -28.87 -33.83 -15.91
N ALA A 338 -29.95 -33.56 -16.66
CA ALA A 338 -29.86 -32.79 -17.90
C ALA A 338 -29.50 -31.32 -17.63
N VAL A 339 -28.52 -30.80 -18.36
CA VAL A 339 -28.11 -29.39 -18.31
C VAL A 339 -29.16 -28.51 -18.98
N ARG A 340 -30.09 -27.99 -18.16
CA ARG A 340 -31.24 -27.21 -18.63
C ARG A 340 -31.38 -25.85 -17.96
N HIS A 341 -31.17 -25.76 -16.64
CA HIS A 341 -31.43 -24.54 -15.89
C HIS A 341 -30.14 -23.93 -15.34
N LEU A 342 -30.02 -22.61 -15.42
CA LEU A 342 -28.87 -21.83 -14.93
C LEU A 342 -29.34 -20.53 -14.29
N ALA A 343 -28.65 -20.05 -13.26
CA ALA A 343 -28.88 -18.69 -12.77
C ALA A 343 -28.53 -17.66 -13.87
N PRO A 344 -29.31 -16.58 -14.04
CA PRO A 344 -29.10 -15.57 -15.07
C PRO A 344 -27.67 -15.03 -15.16
N GLY A 345 -27.06 -14.67 -14.03
CA GLY A 345 -25.69 -14.16 -14.00
C GLY A 345 -24.63 -15.20 -14.43
N LEU A 346 -24.84 -16.48 -14.09
CA LEU A 346 -23.98 -17.56 -14.55
C LEU A 346 -24.14 -17.79 -16.06
N ALA A 347 -25.37 -17.74 -16.58
CA ALA A 347 -25.63 -17.88 -18.01
C ALA A 347 -24.99 -16.75 -18.84
N GLU A 348 -25.09 -15.50 -18.38
CA GLU A 348 -24.43 -14.36 -19.04
C GLU A 348 -22.89 -14.50 -19.04
N ALA A 349 -22.31 -14.89 -17.90
CA ALA A 349 -20.85 -15.09 -17.78
C ALA A 349 -20.35 -16.25 -18.65
N LEU A 350 -21.08 -17.37 -18.70
CA LEU A 350 -20.77 -18.51 -19.57
C LEU A 350 -20.90 -18.15 -21.05
N ALA A 351 -21.96 -17.43 -21.43
CA ALA A 351 -22.14 -16.98 -22.82
C ALA A 351 -21.01 -16.04 -23.25
N ARG A 352 -20.57 -15.13 -22.35
CA ARG A 352 -19.40 -14.28 -22.59
C ARG A 352 -18.12 -15.09 -22.74
N LEU A 353 -17.91 -16.11 -21.90
CA LEU A 353 -16.77 -17.02 -22.02
C LEU A 353 -16.77 -17.75 -23.37
N VAL A 354 -17.91 -18.31 -23.80
CA VAL A 354 -18.03 -19.00 -25.10
C VAL A 354 -17.72 -18.07 -26.26
N ARG A 355 -18.25 -16.83 -26.24
CA ARG A 355 -17.95 -15.80 -27.25
C ARG A 355 -16.46 -15.44 -27.27
N LEU A 356 -15.83 -15.30 -26.10
CA LEU A 356 -14.40 -15.01 -25.99
C LEU A 356 -13.55 -16.16 -26.54
N VAL A 357 -13.85 -17.41 -26.17
CA VAL A 357 -13.19 -18.62 -26.68
C VAL A 357 -13.23 -18.65 -28.22
N ARG A 358 -14.39 -18.35 -28.80
CA ARG A 358 -14.57 -18.27 -30.26
C ARG A 358 -13.77 -17.11 -30.88
N ALA A 359 -13.79 -15.93 -30.27
CA ALA A 359 -13.01 -14.77 -30.74
C ALA A 359 -11.49 -14.99 -30.66
N LEU A 360 -11.02 -15.83 -29.73
CA LEU A 360 -9.63 -16.29 -29.63
C LEU A 360 -9.30 -17.43 -30.62
N GLY A 361 -10.23 -17.80 -31.50
CA GLY A 361 -10.00 -18.73 -32.60
C GLY A 361 -10.16 -20.22 -32.25
N ASP A 362 -10.63 -20.56 -31.05
CA ASP A 362 -10.95 -21.95 -30.72
C ASP A 362 -12.33 -22.32 -31.28
N THR A 363 -12.37 -23.33 -32.15
CA THR A 363 -13.59 -23.83 -32.80
C THR A 363 -14.18 -25.05 -32.08
N LYS A 364 -13.45 -25.65 -31.13
CA LYS A 364 -13.96 -26.80 -30.36
C LYS A 364 -15.08 -26.36 -29.41
N PRO A 365 -16.19 -27.10 -29.30
CA PRO A 365 -17.28 -26.73 -28.38
C PRO A 365 -16.80 -26.71 -26.92
N VAL A 366 -17.48 -25.90 -26.10
CA VAL A 366 -17.34 -25.92 -24.65
C VAL A 366 -18.32 -26.96 -24.12
N THR A 367 -17.83 -27.97 -23.39
CA THR A 367 -18.71 -28.97 -22.79
C THR A 367 -19.19 -28.49 -21.43
N LEU A 368 -20.50 -28.29 -21.30
CA LEU A 368 -21.16 -28.01 -20.02
C LEU A 368 -21.70 -29.33 -19.48
N ARG A 369 -21.01 -29.92 -18.50
CA ARG A 369 -21.32 -31.25 -17.94
C ARG A 369 -22.49 -31.24 -16.97
N ARG A 370 -22.52 -30.22 -16.09
CA ARG A 370 -23.47 -30.15 -14.98
C ARG A 370 -23.77 -28.68 -14.66
N ALA A 371 -25.01 -28.41 -14.29
CA ALA A 371 -25.53 -27.09 -13.94
C ALA A 371 -26.48 -27.25 -12.75
N TYR A 372 -27.68 -26.67 -12.79
CA TYR A 372 -28.70 -26.92 -11.76
C TYR A 372 -29.13 -28.38 -11.66
N VAL A 373 -29.29 -28.87 -10.43
CA VAL A 373 -29.75 -30.23 -10.12
C VAL A 373 -30.72 -30.20 -8.93
N GLU A 374 -31.62 -31.19 -8.85
CA GLU A 374 -32.58 -31.29 -7.73
C GLU A 374 -32.07 -32.20 -6.61
N GLU A 375 -31.18 -33.13 -6.93
CA GLU A 375 -30.50 -33.92 -5.91
C GLU A 375 -29.61 -33.04 -5.01
N PRO A 376 -29.41 -33.41 -3.73
CA PRO A 376 -28.67 -32.56 -2.80
C PRO A 376 -27.18 -32.41 -3.14
N ASP A 377 -26.84 -31.29 -3.78
CA ASP A 377 -25.49 -30.98 -4.24
C ASP A 377 -25.15 -29.50 -3.91
N PRO A 378 -24.24 -29.22 -2.97
CA PRO A 378 -23.98 -27.86 -2.49
C PRO A 378 -23.44 -26.92 -3.57
N LEU A 379 -22.90 -27.45 -4.67
CA LEU A 379 -22.35 -26.67 -5.78
C LEU A 379 -23.39 -26.32 -6.85
N HIS A 380 -24.43 -27.15 -6.97
CA HIS A 380 -25.32 -27.16 -8.12
C HIS A 380 -26.80 -26.97 -7.77
N GLU A 381 -27.23 -27.24 -6.53
CA GLU A 381 -28.65 -27.26 -6.13
C GLU A 381 -29.39 -25.92 -6.24
N LEU A 382 -28.65 -24.80 -6.28
CA LEU A 382 -29.21 -23.45 -6.47
C LEU A 382 -29.03 -22.91 -7.91
N GLY A 383 -28.37 -23.66 -8.79
CA GLY A 383 -28.09 -23.24 -10.17
C GLY A 383 -27.07 -22.09 -10.29
N LEU A 384 -26.34 -21.81 -9.20
CA LEU A 384 -25.31 -20.75 -9.10
C LEU A 384 -23.92 -21.21 -9.53
N GLY A 385 -23.75 -22.49 -9.84
CA GLY A 385 -22.50 -23.10 -10.28
C GLY A 385 -22.70 -24.00 -11.50
N ALA A 386 -21.61 -24.22 -12.25
CA ALA A 386 -21.56 -25.12 -13.40
C ALA A 386 -20.24 -25.88 -13.45
N THR A 387 -20.28 -27.11 -13.96
CA THR A 387 -19.09 -27.92 -14.24
C THR A 387 -18.83 -27.99 -15.74
N LEU A 388 -17.62 -27.61 -16.15
CA LEU A 388 -17.13 -27.63 -17.53
C LEU A 388 -16.05 -28.71 -17.71
N ASP A 389 -15.82 -29.13 -18.95
CA ASP A 389 -14.56 -29.80 -19.32
C ASP A 389 -13.39 -28.83 -19.12
N ALA A 390 -12.26 -29.34 -18.62
CA ALA A 390 -11.01 -28.59 -18.68
C ALA A 390 -10.60 -28.36 -20.13
N PHE A 391 -10.16 -27.14 -20.46
CA PHE A 391 -9.68 -26.81 -21.81
C PHE A 391 -8.40 -27.59 -22.18
N GLY A 392 -7.55 -27.89 -21.20
CA GLY A 392 -6.27 -28.57 -21.41
C GLY A 392 -5.17 -27.65 -21.94
N GLU A 393 -3.93 -28.13 -21.89
CA GLU A 393 -2.72 -27.35 -22.15
C GLU A 393 -2.69 -26.76 -23.57
N GLN A 394 -2.89 -27.60 -24.59
CA GLN A 394 -2.79 -27.17 -25.98
C GLN A 394 -3.82 -26.09 -26.36
N ARG A 395 -5.07 -26.22 -25.89
CA ARG A 395 -6.13 -25.22 -26.17
C ARG A 395 -5.84 -23.90 -25.46
N LEU A 396 -5.43 -23.95 -24.18
CA LEU A 396 -5.10 -22.73 -23.43
C LEU A 396 -3.90 -22.00 -24.03
N ALA A 397 -2.86 -22.70 -24.44
CA ALA A 397 -1.69 -22.12 -25.11
C ALA A 397 -2.05 -21.48 -26.46
N ALA A 398 -2.87 -22.17 -27.27
CA ALA A 398 -3.34 -21.64 -28.55
C ALA A 398 -4.14 -20.34 -28.37
N MET A 399 -5.09 -20.30 -27.41
CA MET A 399 -5.85 -19.09 -27.09
C MET A 399 -4.97 -17.95 -26.55
N ALA A 400 -4.01 -18.27 -25.67
CA ALA A 400 -3.06 -17.29 -25.13
C ALA A 400 -2.29 -16.56 -26.24
N SER A 401 -1.89 -17.26 -27.29
CA SER A 401 -1.18 -16.67 -28.45
C SER A 401 -2.02 -15.65 -29.24
N LYS A 402 -3.35 -15.70 -29.15
CA LYS A 402 -4.28 -14.84 -29.90
C LYS A 402 -4.76 -13.61 -29.13
N VAL A 403 -4.51 -13.55 -27.82
CA VAL A 403 -4.93 -12.44 -26.94
C VAL A 403 -4.45 -11.10 -27.45
N GLY A 404 -3.17 -10.98 -27.83
CA GLY A 404 -2.59 -9.74 -28.32
C GLY A 404 -3.28 -9.20 -29.57
N ALA A 405 -3.62 -10.08 -30.52
CA ALA A 405 -4.33 -9.70 -31.74
C ALA A 405 -5.77 -9.26 -31.47
N LEU A 406 -6.48 -9.94 -30.56
CA LEU A 406 -7.84 -9.57 -30.17
C LEU A 406 -7.87 -8.23 -29.41
N ALA A 407 -6.87 -7.97 -28.56
CA ALA A 407 -6.76 -6.76 -27.74
C ALA A 407 -6.63 -5.46 -28.57
N GLN A 408 -6.16 -5.56 -29.81
CA GLN A 408 -6.07 -4.44 -30.76
C GLN A 408 -7.40 -4.09 -31.42
N GLN A 409 -8.44 -4.92 -31.26
CA GLN A 409 -9.74 -4.67 -31.84
C GLN A 409 -10.52 -3.63 -31.01
N GLY A 410 -11.27 -2.76 -31.68
CA GLY A 410 -12.15 -1.75 -31.07
C GLY A 410 -13.50 -2.30 -30.56
N THR A 411 -13.62 -3.60 -30.32
CA THR A 411 -14.87 -4.28 -29.92
C THR A 411 -14.95 -4.46 -28.39
N GLU A 412 -16.13 -4.82 -27.86
CA GLU A 412 -16.30 -5.19 -26.43
C GLU A 412 -15.33 -6.34 -26.05
N LEU A 413 -15.18 -7.34 -26.93
CA LEU A 413 -14.27 -8.46 -26.71
C LEU A 413 -12.79 -8.03 -26.80
N GLY A 414 -12.46 -7.03 -27.63
CA GLY A 414 -11.13 -6.43 -27.64
C GLY A 414 -10.81 -5.67 -26.36
N ALA A 415 -11.79 -4.97 -25.78
CA ALA A 415 -11.66 -4.35 -24.46
C ALA A 415 -11.48 -5.38 -23.35
N LEU A 416 -12.24 -6.48 -23.38
CA LEU A 416 -12.05 -7.61 -22.47
C LEU A 416 -10.66 -8.25 -22.64
N ALA A 417 -10.20 -8.43 -23.88
CA ALA A 417 -8.89 -9.03 -24.19
C ALA A 417 -7.72 -8.23 -23.58
N ARG A 418 -7.83 -6.90 -23.47
CA ARG A 418 -6.82 -6.06 -22.80
C ARG A 418 -6.67 -6.33 -21.31
N SER A 419 -7.68 -6.93 -20.66
CA SER A 419 -7.63 -7.32 -19.26
C SER A 419 -7.10 -8.75 -19.03
N LEU A 420 -6.92 -9.53 -20.09
CA LEU A 420 -6.45 -10.92 -19.98
C LEU A 420 -4.95 -10.92 -19.72
N VAL A 421 -4.52 -11.71 -18.73
CA VAL A 421 -3.10 -11.93 -18.42
C VAL A 421 -2.81 -13.43 -18.56
N PRO A 422 -2.45 -13.92 -19.76
CA PRO A 422 -2.18 -15.33 -19.99
C PRO A 422 -1.10 -15.87 -19.05
N ARG A 423 -1.29 -17.11 -18.58
CA ARG A 423 -0.33 -17.80 -17.71
C ARG A 423 0.04 -19.17 -18.30
N PRO A 424 1.27 -19.66 -18.09
CA PRO A 424 1.66 -21.01 -18.47
C PRO A 424 0.75 -22.06 -17.84
N PHE A 425 0.52 -23.17 -18.56
CA PHE A 425 -0.36 -24.24 -18.09
C PHE A 425 0.09 -24.83 -16.75
N ALA A 426 1.39 -24.92 -16.48
CA ALA A 426 1.89 -25.37 -15.17
C ALA A 426 1.44 -24.46 -13.99
N GLN A 427 1.19 -23.18 -14.25
CA GLN A 427 0.76 -22.21 -13.23
C GLN A 427 -0.77 -22.09 -13.16
N ASP A 428 -1.46 -22.21 -14.29
CA ASP A 428 -2.92 -22.09 -14.37
C ASP A 428 -3.57 -23.13 -15.32
N PRO A 429 -3.56 -24.43 -14.96
CA PRO A 429 -4.16 -25.49 -15.76
C PRO A 429 -5.69 -25.43 -15.87
N VAL A 430 -6.36 -24.61 -15.06
CA VAL A 430 -7.83 -24.43 -15.10
C VAL A 430 -8.25 -23.26 -15.99
N GLY A 431 -7.31 -22.44 -16.49
CA GLY A 431 -7.61 -21.30 -17.36
C GLY A 431 -8.35 -20.17 -16.63
N ARG A 432 -8.02 -19.91 -15.37
CA ARG A 432 -8.60 -18.79 -14.61
C ARG A 432 -8.38 -17.45 -15.30
N TRP A 433 -7.22 -17.26 -15.94
CA TRP A 433 -6.92 -16.04 -16.71
C TRP A 433 -7.94 -15.75 -17.82
N LEU A 434 -8.61 -16.78 -18.34
CA LEU A 434 -9.62 -16.69 -19.40
C LEU A 434 -11.02 -16.50 -18.83
N ALA A 435 -11.39 -17.30 -17.81
CA ALA A 435 -12.74 -17.35 -17.29
C ALA A 435 -13.08 -16.22 -16.29
N ALA A 436 -12.12 -15.80 -15.45
CA ALA A 436 -12.39 -14.78 -14.43
C ALA A 436 -12.80 -13.41 -15.01
N PRO A 437 -12.15 -12.90 -16.07
CA PRO A 437 -12.55 -11.64 -16.70
C PRO A 437 -13.96 -11.66 -17.32
N CYS A 438 -14.48 -12.85 -17.65
CA CYS A 438 -15.85 -13.03 -18.13
C CYS A 438 -16.92 -12.88 -17.02
N GLY A 439 -16.50 -12.71 -15.76
CA GLY A 439 -17.38 -12.60 -14.59
C GLY A 439 -17.47 -13.87 -13.75
N LEU A 440 -16.67 -14.90 -14.05
CA LEU A 440 -16.61 -16.15 -13.26
C LEU A 440 -15.56 -16.01 -12.14
N GLN A 441 -15.98 -15.47 -11.00
CA GLN A 441 -15.08 -15.24 -9.86
C GLN A 441 -14.48 -16.54 -9.30
N THR A 442 -15.20 -17.64 -9.39
CA THR A 442 -14.70 -18.97 -9.05
C THR A 442 -14.39 -19.75 -10.31
N VAL A 443 -13.14 -20.23 -10.39
CA VAL A 443 -12.65 -21.18 -11.39
C VAL A 443 -11.68 -22.10 -10.65
N HIS A 444 -12.04 -23.35 -10.44
CA HIS A 444 -11.18 -24.33 -9.77
C HIS A 444 -11.34 -25.72 -10.35
N ALA A 445 -10.30 -26.55 -10.19
CA ALA A 445 -10.30 -27.92 -10.66
C ALA A 445 -11.34 -28.73 -9.88
N PHE A 446 -12.08 -29.58 -10.58
CA PHE A 446 -13.14 -30.39 -9.98
C PHE A 446 -13.12 -31.78 -10.61
N GLY A 447 -12.63 -32.78 -9.88
CA GLY A 447 -12.44 -34.14 -10.40
C GLY A 447 -11.43 -34.22 -11.55
N GLU A 448 -11.36 -35.39 -12.20
CA GLU A 448 -10.46 -35.60 -13.34
C GLU A 448 -10.97 -34.90 -14.60
N GLY A 449 -10.20 -33.93 -15.09
CA GLY A 449 -10.45 -33.24 -16.35
C GLY A 449 -11.67 -32.31 -16.37
N ALA A 450 -12.19 -31.92 -15.20
CA ALA A 450 -13.31 -30.97 -15.10
C ALA A 450 -12.95 -29.73 -14.26
N VAL A 451 -13.68 -28.65 -14.51
CA VAL A 451 -13.50 -27.34 -13.88
C VAL A 451 -14.86 -26.85 -13.39
N PHE A 452 -14.95 -26.52 -12.12
CA PHE A 452 -16.12 -25.84 -11.58
C PHE A 452 -16.00 -24.33 -11.75
N VAL A 453 -17.07 -23.70 -12.20
CA VAL A 453 -17.17 -22.25 -12.41
C VAL A 453 -18.41 -21.66 -11.75
N SER A 454 -18.27 -20.45 -11.20
CA SER A 454 -19.39 -19.68 -10.64
C SER A 454 -19.11 -18.18 -10.70
N PRO A 455 -20.14 -17.33 -10.90
CA PRO A 455 -20.00 -15.89 -10.72
C PRO A 455 -19.80 -15.48 -9.25
N LEU A 456 -20.09 -16.36 -8.30
CA LEU A 456 -19.88 -16.11 -6.87
C LEU A 456 -18.43 -16.41 -6.47
N PRO A 457 -17.87 -15.69 -5.49
CA PRO A 457 -16.55 -15.98 -4.94
C PRO A 457 -16.65 -17.18 -3.98
N MET A 458 -16.77 -18.40 -4.48
CA MET A 458 -16.78 -19.61 -3.65
C MET A 458 -15.35 -20.07 -3.31
N SER A 459 -14.36 -19.78 -4.17
CA SER A 459 -12.94 -20.15 -3.93
C SER A 459 -12.72 -21.62 -3.55
N GLY A 460 -13.51 -22.54 -4.11
CA GLY A 460 -13.46 -23.98 -3.82
C GLY A 460 -14.08 -24.38 -2.48
N LEU A 461 -14.66 -23.44 -1.73
CA LEU A 461 -15.36 -23.71 -0.49
C LEU A 461 -16.64 -24.49 -0.77
N THR A 462 -16.82 -25.59 -0.03
CA THR A 462 -18.03 -26.41 0.00
C THR A 462 -18.42 -26.71 1.43
N VAL A 463 -19.71 -26.92 1.65
CA VAL A 463 -20.25 -27.36 2.94
C VAL A 463 -20.56 -28.85 2.84
N THR A 464 -19.89 -29.65 3.65
CA THR A 464 -20.11 -31.09 3.78
C THR A 464 -20.99 -31.37 4.99
N GLY A 465 -22.07 -32.13 4.80
CA GLY A 465 -23.00 -32.50 5.86
C GLY A 465 -24.28 -33.11 5.30
N PRO A 466 -25.12 -33.72 6.17
CA PRO A 466 -26.34 -34.37 5.74
C PRO A 466 -27.29 -33.34 5.11
N PRO A 467 -27.89 -33.64 3.94
CA PRO A 467 -28.87 -32.76 3.32
C PRO A 467 -30.23 -32.75 4.04
N GLU A 468 -30.39 -33.65 5.00
CA GLU A 468 -31.63 -33.86 5.74
C GLU A 468 -31.37 -34.07 7.22
N LEU A 469 -32.30 -33.58 8.04
CA LEU A 469 -32.31 -33.81 9.49
C LEU A 469 -33.69 -34.28 9.93
N ALA A 470 -33.71 -35.20 10.90
CA ALA A 470 -34.93 -35.52 11.63
C ALA A 470 -35.37 -34.31 12.47
N ALA A 471 -36.67 -34.20 12.75
CA ALA A 471 -37.16 -33.22 13.72
C ALA A 471 -36.49 -33.44 15.08
N ARG A 472 -36.03 -32.37 15.73
CA ARG A 472 -35.19 -32.43 16.95
C ARG A 472 -33.84 -33.16 16.77
N GLY A 473 -33.43 -33.44 15.55
CA GLY A 473 -32.12 -34.02 15.24
C GLY A 473 -31.01 -32.99 15.34
N SER A 474 -29.76 -33.47 15.41
CA SER A 474 -28.56 -32.63 15.38
C SER A 474 -27.54 -33.21 14.42
N ALA A 475 -26.76 -32.36 13.77
CA ALA A 475 -25.62 -32.76 12.95
C ALA A 475 -24.49 -31.73 13.00
N VAL A 476 -23.33 -32.16 12.53
CA VAL A 476 -22.17 -31.30 12.31
C VAL A 476 -22.01 -31.09 10.81
N PHE A 477 -21.83 -29.84 10.42
CA PHE A 477 -21.50 -29.43 9.05
C PHE A 477 -20.05 -28.93 9.03
N GLU A 478 -19.33 -29.26 7.96
CA GLU A 478 -17.93 -28.92 7.79
C GLU A 478 -17.71 -28.05 6.56
N ALA A 479 -16.94 -26.98 6.72
CA ALA A 479 -16.48 -26.14 5.63
C ALA A 479 -15.16 -26.72 5.09
N ARG A 480 -15.15 -27.15 3.82
CA ARG A 480 -13.96 -27.70 3.17
C ARG A 480 -13.62 -26.89 1.94
N HIS A 481 -12.35 -26.59 1.73
CA HIS A 481 -11.89 -26.11 0.43
C HIS A 481 -11.65 -27.33 -0.44
N SER A 482 -12.75 -27.95 -0.91
CA SER A 482 -12.69 -29.17 -1.70
C SER A 482 -11.89 -28.97 -2.98
N GLY A 483 -10.93 -29.86 -3.25
CA GLY A 483 -10.59 -30.24 -4.62
C GLY A 483 -9.47 -29.49 -5.34
N ASP A 484 -8.74 -28.55 -4.71
CA ASP A 484 -7.49 -28.10 -5.33
C ASP A 484 -6.43 -29.19 -5.15
N THR A 485 -6.35 -30.12 -6.11
CA THR A 485 -5.33 -31.18 -6.14
C THR A 485 -3.91 -30.63 -6.09
N ARG A 486 -3.68 -29.35 -6.45
CA ARG A 486 -2.37 -28.69 -6.32
C ARG A 486 -1.98 -28.36 -4.88
N THR A 487 -2.96 -28.27 -3.98
CA THR A 487 -2.74 -28.04 -2.55
C THR A 487 -2.65 -29.35 -1.77
N GLY A 488 -2.88 -30.50 -2.42
CA GLY A 488 -2.87 -31.82 -1.76
C GLY A 488 -4.01 -31.99 -0.73
N GLY A 489 -5.11 -31.25 -0.87
CA GLY A 489 -6.22 -31.25 0.09
C GLY A 489 -6.01 -30.33 1.30
N LEU A 490 -5.02 -29.42 1.25
CA LEU A 490 -4.84 -28.39 2.27
C LEU A 490 -5.60 -27.11 1.92
N HIS A 491 -5.95 -26.34 2.95
CA HIS A 491 -6.31 -24.95 2.80
C HIS A 491 -5.18 -24.21 2.06
N VAL A 492 -5.53 -23.33 1.12
CA VAL A 492 -4.55 -22.66 0.25
C VAL A 492 -3.41 -21.97 1.00
N LEU A 493 -3.71 -21.30 2.13
CA LEU A 493 -2.70 -20.67 2.98
C LEU A 493 -1.81 -21.68 3.69
N ALA A 494 -2.35 -22.84 4.07
CA ALA A 494 -1.56 -23.90 4.69
C ALA A 494 -0.61 -24.52 3.66
N ALA A 495 -1.05 -24.74 2.42
CA ALA A 495 -0.18 -25.20 1.34
C ALA A 495 0.94 -24.20 1.01
N GLU A 496 0.63 -22.90 0.99
CA GLU A 496 1.64 -21.84 0.84
C GLU A 496 2.64 -21.82 2.00
N ALA A 497 2.15 -21.93 3.24
CA ALA A 497 3.00 -21.95 4.43
C ALA A 497 3.91 -23.19 4.49
N VAL A 498 3.42 -24.36 4.06
CA VAL A 498 4.24 -25.58 3.95
C VAL A 498 5.39 -25.38 2.97
N ARG A 499 5.15 -24.80 1.78
CA ARG A 499 6.21 -24.52 0.80
C ARG A 499 7.26 -23.56 1.34
N ARG A 500 6.82 -22.45 1.95
CA ARG A 500 7.73 -21.47 2.56
C ARG A 500 8.52 -22.06 3.73
N ALA A 501 7.90 -22.90 4.55
CA ALA A 501 8.60 -23.60 5.63
C ALA A 501 9.73 -24.50 5.10
N ALA A 502 9.52 -25.18 3.97
CA ALA A 502 10.55 -26.01 3.33
C ALA A 502 11.77 -25.19 2.85
N GLU A 503 11.57 -23.93 2.48
CA GLU A 503 12.64 -23.00 2.09
C GLU A 503 13.34 -22.37 3.31
N LEU A 504 12.57 -21.95 4.32
CA LEU A 504 13.07 -21.24 5.51
C LEU A 504 13.89 -22.12 6.45
N PHE A 505 13.54 -23.40 6.61
CA PHE A 505 14.24 -24.31 7.52
C PHE A 505 15.74 -24.46 7.16
N PRO A 506 16.12 -24.75 5.89
CA PRO A 506 17.50 -24.74 5.46
C PRO A 506 18.19 -23.37 5.59
N GLN A 507 17.52 -22.29 5.17
CA GLN A 507 18.06 -20.93 5.23
C GLN A 507 18.44 -20.51 6.66
N ARG A 508 17.68 -20.96 7.66
CA ARG A 508 17.91 -20.68 9.08
C ARG A 508 18.76 -21.72 9.81
N GLN A 509 19.37 -22.65 9.06
CA GLN A 509 20.21 -23.73 9.58
C GLN A 509 19.46 -24.62 10.60
N LEU A 510 18.16 -24.85 10.38
CA LEU A 510 17.31 -25.69 11.25
C LEU A 510 17.26 -27.16 10.78
N GLY A 511 17.94 -27.48 9.68
CA GLY A 511 17.90 -28.78 9.00
C GLY A 511 16.81 -28.85 7.94
N GLN A 512 16.50 -30.06 7.47
CA GLN A 512 15.34 -30.28 6.61
C GLN A 512 14.05 -30.27 7.44
N VAL A 513 12.98 -29.70 6.88
CA VAL A 513 11.66 -29.76 7.50
C VAL A 513 11.17 -31.22 7.51
N PRO A 514 10.61 -31.74 8.61
CA PRO A 514 10.02 -33.08 8.62
C PRO A 514 8.90 -33.20 7.57
N THR A 515 8.71 -34.40 7.02
CA THR A 515 7.60 -34.66 6.11
C THR A 515 6.26 -34.37 6.81
N PRO A 516 5.47 -33.41 6.32
CA PRO A 516 4.23 -33.02 6.98
C PRO A 516 3.16 -34.13 6.89
N LEU A 517 2.42 -34.33 7.97
CA LEU A 517 1.17 -35.10 7.97
C LEU A 517 0.00 -34.15 7.67
N THR A 518 -0.83 -34.53 6.70
CA THR A 518 -1.97 -33.73 6.22
C THR A 518 -3.20 -34.63 6.01
N GLY A 519 -4.37 -34.01 5.80
CA GLY A 519 -5.61 -34.70 5.42
C GLY A 519 -5.97 -35.88 6.34
N ALA A 520 -6.34 -37.00 5.74
CA ALA A 520 -6.78 -38.19 6.46
C ALA A 520 -5.71 -38.79 7.41
N ALA A 521 -4.43 -38.70 7.04
CA ALA A 521 -3.34 -39.20 7.87
C ALA A 521 -3.19 -38.36 9.14
N LEU A 522 -3.28 -37.03 9.03
CA LEU A 522 -3.33 -36.13 10.18
C LEU A 522 -4.54 -36.42 11.05
N GLU A 523 -5.73 -36.51 10.46
CA GLU A 523 -6.97 -36.75 11.20
C GLU A 523 -6.93 -38.06 11.99
N THR A 524 -6.42 -39.13 11.38
CA THR A 524 -6.25 -40.43 12.04
C THR A 524 -5.37 -40.32 13.28
N VAL A 525 -4.23 -39.64 13.17
CA VAL A 525 -3.28 -39.48 14.28
C VAL A 525 -3.86 -38.59 15.38
N VAL A 526 -4.49 -37.46 15.03
CA VAL A 526 -5.10 -36.56 16.02
C VAL A 526 -6.25 -37.26 16.76
N ARG A 527 -7.06 -38.08 16.08
CA ARG A 527 -8.10 -38.91 16.73
C ARG A 527 -7.51 -39.95 17.68
N ALA A 528 -6.38 -40.57 17.33
CA ALA A 528 -5.68 -41.48 18.23
C ALA A 528 -5.17 -40.75 19.50
N VAL A 529 -4.62 -39.54 19.35
CA VAL A 529 -4.23 -38.70 20.50
C VAL A 529 -5.43 -38.31 21.36
N ALA A 530 -6.55 -37.94 20.73
CA ALA A 530 -7.79 -37.57 21.43
C ALA A 530 -8.36 -38.73 22.27
N ALA A 531 -8.24 -39.96 21.79
CA ALA A 531 -8.69 -41.17 22.48
C ALA A 531 -7.73 -41.67 23.58
N ALA A 532 -6.44 -41.30 23.52
CA ALA A 532 -5.41 -41.76 24.44
C ALA A 532 -5.38 -40.94 25.76
N GLU A 533 -6.48 -40.99 26.53
CA GLU A 533 -6.59 -40.30 27.82
C GLU A 533 -5.50 -40.72 28.82
N GLY A 534 -4.99 -39.76 29.58
CA GLY A 534 -3.96 -40.00 30.60
C GLY A 534 -2.54 -40.16 30.07
N THR A 535 -2.31 -40.09 28.76
CA THR A 535 -0.95 -40.09 28.19
C THR A 535 -0.22 -38.80 28.59
N VAL A 536 0.82 -38.94 29.43
CA VAL A 536 1.67 -37.81 29.85
C VAL A 536 2.90 -37.75 28.92
N PRO A 537 3.34 -36.56 28.48
CA PRO A 537 4.61 -36.41 27.80
C PRO A 537 5.78 -36.98 28.63
N PRO A 538 6.83 -37.51 28.00
CA PRO A 538 7.99 -38.01 28.72
C PRO A 538 8.66 -36.89 29.54
N PRO A 539 9.36 -37.20 30.66
CA PRO A 539 10.02 -36.19 31.49
C PRO A 539 10.98 -35.27 30.72
N GLU A 540 11.63 -35.81 29.68
CA GLU A 540 12.51 -35.08 28.76
C GLU A 540 11.80 -33.91 28.05
N ALA A 541 10.47 -33.96 27.87
CA ALA A 541 9.66 -32.94 27.24
C ALA A 541 9.07 -31.91 28.24
N ALA A 542 9.32 -32.05 29.54
CA ALA A 542 8.84 -31.12 30.56
C ALA A 542 9.20 -29.64 30.28
N PRO A 543 10.40 -29.28 29.78
CA PRO A 543 10.72 -27.90 29.41
C PRO A 543 9.82 -27.34 28.30
N LEU A 544 9.31 -28.19 27.40
CA LEU A 544 8.40 -27.78 26.33
C LEU A 544 7.00 -27.51 26.86
N VAL A 545 6.55 -28.29 27.86
CA VAL A 545 5.26 -28.05 28.54
C VAL A 545 5.33 -26.76 29.36
N ALA A 546 6.41 -26.58 30.13
CA ALA A 546 6.63 -25.35 30.93
C ALA A 546 6.72 -24.09 30.06
N GLY A 547 7.37 -24.18 28.89
CA GLY A 547 7.45 -23.11 27.90
C GLY A 547 6.18 -22.91 27.05
N GLY A 548 5.12 -23.70 27.29
CA GLY A 548 3.89 -23.64 26.52
C GLY A 548 4.01 -24.09 25.06
N LEU A 549 5.12 -24.71 24.65
CA LEU A 549 5.33 -25.23 23.30
C LEU A 549 4.70 -26.61 23.10
N LEU A 550 4.43 -27.35 24.18
CA LEU A 550 3.78 -28.66 24.17
C LEU A 550 2.55 -28.64 25.07
N ALA A 551 1.42 -29.15 24.60
CA ALA A 551 0.17 -29.17 25.36
C ALA A 551 0.30 -30.15 26.55
N GLY A 552 0.14 -29.65 27.78
CA GLY A 552 0.18 -30.49 28.98
C GLY A 552 -0.97 -31.49 29.08
N ARG A 553 -2.11 -31.20 28.45
CA ARG A 553 -3.27 -32.09 28.32
C ARG A 553 -3.53 -32.41 26.85
N GLY A 554 -2.68 -33.24 26.25
CA GLY A 554 -2.69 -33.52 24.82
C GLY A 554 -4.01 -34.07 24.27
N SER A 555 -4.66 -35.00 25.00
CA SER A 555 -5.94 -35.59 24.57
C SER A 555 -7.08 -34.58 24.57
N ALA A 556 -7.19 -33.73 25.59
CA ALA A 556 -8.20 -32.68 25.67
C ALA A 556 -8.00 -31.64 24.55
N PHE A 557 -6.76 -31.21 24.34
CA PHE A 557 -6.41 -30.30 23.23
C PHE A 557 -6.74 -30.90 21.87
N ALA A 558 -6.44 -32.19 21.64
CA ALA A 558 -6.76 -32.88 20.39
C ALA A 558 -8.27 -32.99 20.16
N ARG A 559 -9.08 -33.20 21.21
CA ARG A 559 -10.56 -33.16 21.13
C ARG A 559 -11.06 -31.78 20.71
N GLU A 560 -10.62 -30.73 21.41
CA GLU A 560 -11.01 -29.34 21.07
C GLU A 560 -10.57 -28.95 19.65
N LEU A 561 -9.39 -29.43 19.21
CA LEU A 561 -8.90 -29.19 17.85
C LEU A 561 -9.82 -29.82 16.81
N LEU A 562 -10.23 -31.07 17.01
CA LEU A 562 -11.15 -31.78 16.11
C LEU A 562 -12.55 -31.15 16.11
N ASP A 563 -12.98 -30.54 17.21
CA ASP A 563 -14.30 -29.91 17.29
C ASP A 563 -14.35 -28.55 16.58
N LEU A 564 -13.24 -27.79 16.58
CA LEU A 564 -13.21 -26.40 16.11
C LEU A 564 -12.54 -26.20 14.74
N VAL A 565 -11.47 -26.95 14.46
CA VAL A 565 -10.59 -26.69 13.31
C VAL A 565 -10.75 -27.78 12.26
N VAL A 566 -10.88 -27.38 11.00
CA VAL A 566 -10.93 -28.33 9.89
C VAL A 566 -9.51 -28.84 9.62
N PRO A 567 -9.30 -30.17 9.46
CA PRO A 567 -7.98 -30.74 9.25
C PRO A 567 -7.16 -30.08 8.12
N ASP A 568 -7.82 -29.60 7.06
CA ASP A 568 -7.18 -28.94 5.92
C ASP A 568 -6.46 -27.63 6.31
N GLN A 569 -6.81 -27.01 7.46
CA GLN A 569 -6.13 -25.81 7.96
C GLN A 569 -4.91 -26.09 8.84
N VAL A 570 -4.66 -27.37 9.16
CA VAL A 570 -3.64 -27.81 10.10
C VAL A 570 -2.67 -28.75 9.40
N VAL A 571 -1.40 -28.62 9.76
CA VAL A 571 -0.33 -29.51 9.32
C VAL A 571 0.43 -29.98 10.54
N ALA A 572 0.70 -31.27 10.67
CA ALA A 572 1.56 -31.78 11.74
C ALA A 572 2.95 -32.11 11.22
N TYR A 573 3.97 -31.62 11.90
CA TYR A 573 5.37 -31.99 11.67
C TYR A 573 5.79 -32.98 12.77
N PRO A 574 5.94 -34.28 12.45
CA PRO A 574 6.30 -35.29 13.43
C PRO A 574 7.80 -35.23 13.76
N PHE A 575 8.11 -35.23 15.05
CA PHE A 575 9.46 -35.35 15.60
C PHE A 575 9.55 -36.61 16.46
N THR A 576 10.36 -37.58 16.01
CA THR A 576 10.60 -38.81 16.77
C THR A 576 11.37 -38.52 18.05
N LYS A 577 11.32 -39.43 19.02
CA LYS A 577 12.12 -39.31 20.25
C LYS A 577 13.61 -39.07 19.95
N ALA A 578 14.20 -39.82 19.01
CA ALA A 578 15.60 -39.65 18.62
C ALA A 578 15.90 -38.26 18.04
N GLN A 579 14.99 -37.71 17.22
CA GLN A 579 15.13 -36.36 16.69
C GLN A 579 15.06 -35.31 17.80
N LEU A 580 14.15 -35.47 18.76
CA LEU A 580 14.05 -34.57 19.92
C LEU A 580 15.32 -34.61 20.78
N THR A 581 15.87 -35.80 21.06
CA THR A 581 17.14 -35.94 21.77
C THR A 581 18.29 -35.25 21.01
N GLY A 582 18.29 -35.33 19.69
CA GLY A 582 19.26 -34.63 18.83
C GLY A 582 19.16 -33.10 18.85
N LEU A 583 18.05 -32.53 19.34
CA LEU A 583 17.89 -31.08 19.54
C LEU A 583 18.47 -30.60 20.88
N GLY A 584 18.87 -31.52 21.77
CA GLY A 584 19.42 -31.22 23.09
C GLY A 584 18.46 -31.56 24.23
N THR A 585 18.75 -31.05 25.43
CA THR A 585 17.96 -31.27 26.66
C THR A 585 17.67 -29.94 27.36
N GLY A 586 16.68 -29.90 28.25
CA GLY A 586 16.38 -28.71 29.07
C GLY A 586 16.05 -27.47 28.23
N GLU A 587 16.73 -26.37 28.53
CA GLU A 587 16.60 -25.09 27.81
C GLU A 587 17.07 -25.15 26.36
N ALA A 588 18.09 -25.95 26.05
CA ALA A 588 18.57 -26.09 24.67
C ALA A 588 17.50 -26.72 23.77
N LEU A 589 16.81 -27.75 24.28
CA LEU A 589 15.66 -28.36 23.59
C LEU A 589 14.54 -27.33 23.39
N ARG A 590 14.19 -26.56 24.44
CA ARG A 590 13.16 -25.52 24.37
C ARG A 590 13.48 -24.49 23.28
N ALA A 591 14.68 -23.92 23.30
CA ALA A 591 15.13 -22.92 22.33
C ALA A 591 15.14 -23.47 20.89
N GLN A 592 15.53 -24.72 20.69
CA GLN A 592 15.56 -25.35 19.36
C GLN A 592 14.16 -25.63 18.80
N VAL A 593 13.20 -26.02 19.63
CA VAL A 593 11.80 -26.19 19.23
C VAL A 593 11.15 -24.82 19.00
N GLU A 594 11.44 -23.83 19.83
CA GLU A 594 10.96 -22.45 19.68
C GLU A 594 11.42 -21.83 18.35
N ARG A 595 12.71 -21.98 17.99
CA ARG A 595 13.23 -21.53 16.68
C ARG A 595 12.51 -22.17 15.49
N ARG A 596 12.14 -23.45 15.60
CA ARG A 596 11.39 -24.17 14.55
C ARG A 596 9.93 -23.73 14.49
N ALA A 597 9.29 -23.55 15.64
CA ALA A 597 7.95 -22.96 15.71
C ALA A 597 7.94 -21.55 15.11
N GLN A 598 8.95 -20.73 15.40
CA GLN A 598 9.10 -19.40 14.82
C GLN A 598 9.31 -19.46 13.30
N ALA A 599 10.12 -20.40 12.79
CA ALA A 599 10.28 -20.59 11.35
C ALA A 599 8.96 -20.99 10.66
N LEU A 600 8.10 -21.77 11.31
CA LEU A 600 6.75 -22.07 10.81
C LEU A 600 5.84 -20.84 10.83
N LEU A 601 5.87 -20.04 11.90
CA LEU A 601 5.12 -18.78 11.99
C LEU A 601 5.55 -17.78 10.91
N ASP A 602 6.86 -17.67 10.66
CA ASP A 602 7.43 -16.82 9.62
C ASP A 602 7.14 -17.36 8.21
N GLY A 603 6.99 -18.68 8.08
CA GLY A 603 6.52 -19.34 6.87
C GLY A 603 5.07 -19.01 6.49
N GLY A 604 4.27 -18.48 7.43
CA GLY A 604 2.89 -18.05 7.19
C GLY A 604 1.84 -18.77 8.04
N PHE A 605 2.24 -19.70 8.92
CA PHE A 605 1.31 -20.25 9.90
C PHE A 605 0.94 -19.18 10.95
N TYR A 606 -0.29 -19.22 11.42
CA TYR A 606 -0.80 -18.26 12.41
C TYR A 606 -0.52 -18.73 13.84
N SER A 607 -0.69 -20.02 14.10
CA SER A 607 -0.44 -20.63 15.40
C SER A 607 0.34 -21.93 15.26
N VAL A 608 1.17 -22.23 16.26
CA VAL A 608 1.97 -23.46 16.34
C VAL A 608 1.90 -24.02 17.76
N GLN A 609 1.66 -25.32 17.91
CA GLN A 609 1.48 -26.00 19.19
C GLN A 609 1.91 -27.47 19.07
N GLY A 610 2.75 -27.92 19.99
CA GLY A 610 3.09 -29.33 20.12
C GLY A 610 1.98 -30.12 20.82
N VAL A 611 1.77 -31.35 20.35
CA VAL A 611 1.01 -32.40 21.05
C VAL A 611 1.88 -33.66 21.16
N TRP A 612 1.75 -34.41 22.25
CA TRP A 612 2.43 -35.69 22.39
C TRP A 612 1.56 -36.82 21.84
N ASP A 613 2.08 -37.55 20.85
CA ASP A 613 1.49 -38.77 20.31
C ASP A 613 2.07 -39.97 21.04
N GLY A 614 1.36 -40.41 22.09
CA GLY A 614 1.73 -41.57 22.90
C GLY A 614 1.88 -42.85 22.07
N PRO A 615 0.87 -43.25 21.29
CA PRO A 615 0.94 -44.43 20.41
C PRO A 615 2.12 -44.39 19.44
N GLY A 616 2.41 -43.22 18.86
CA GLY A 616 3.54 -43.02 17.94
C GLY A 616 4.88 -42.73 18.63
N ASN A 617 4.92 -42.61 19.96
CA ASN A 617 6.07 -42.19 20.78
C ASN A 617 6.84 -41.00 20.18
N ARG A 618 6.12 -39.94 19.80
CA ARG A 618 6.66 -38.79 19.06
C ARG A 618 5.93 -37.51 19.44
N MET A 619 6.58 -36.37 19.22
CA MET A 619 5.92 -35.07 19.29
C MET A 619 5.38 -34.69 17.91
N LEU A 620 4.13 -34.22 17.87
CA LEU A 620 3.54 -33.61 16.69
C LEU A 620 3.55 -32.11 16.88
N LEU A 621 4.35 -31.39 16.10
CA LEU A 621 4.29 -29.95 16.06
C LEU A 621 3.19 -29.53 15.09
N LEU A 622 2.01 -29.21 15.61
CA LEU A 622 0.86 -28.77 14.82
C LEU A 622 1.03 -27.31 14.46
N ALA A 623 0.91 -26.99 13.18
CA ALA A 623 0.95 -25.64 12.65
C ALA A 623 -0.34 -25.37 11.89
N ALA A 624 -1.02 -24.27 12.22
CA ALA A 624 -2.33 -23.95 11.68
C ALA A 624 -2.37 -22.53 11.11
N VAL A 625 -3.13 -22.35 10.03
CA VAL A 625 -3.49 -21.02 9.48
C VAL A 625 -4.75 -20.44 10.13
N ALA A 626 -5.26 -21.11 11.16
CA ALA A 626 -6.35 -20.65 12.01
C ALA A 626 -5.86 -20.50 13.46
N LEU A 627 -6.74 -19.99 14.33
CA LEU A 627 -6.48 -19.97 15.77
C LEU A 627 -6.67 -21.38 16.34
N MET A 628 -5.65 -21.92 17.00
CA MET A 628 -5.75 -23.20 17.71
C MET A 628 -6.39 -23.03 19.11
N PRO A 629 -7.02 -24.09 19.65
CA PRO A 629 -7.65 -24.07 20.97
C PRO A 629 -6.70 -23.63 22.08
N GLY A 630 -7.22 -22.89 23.06
CA GLY A 630 -6.45 -22.43 24.23
C GLY A 630 -5.39 -21.35 23.95
N ARG A 631 -5.24 -20.89 22.70
CA ARG A 631 -4.36 -19.75 22.36
C ARG A 631 -5.17 -18.47 22.25
N PRO A 632 -4.71 -17.35 22.83
CA PRO A 632 -5.29 -16.05 22.51
C PRO A 632 -4.94 -15.67 21.07
N PRO A 633 -5.82 -14.97 20.33
CA PRO A 633 -5.45 -14.38 19.06
C PRO A 633 -4.27 -13.42 19.26
N LYS A 634 -3.41 -13.34 18.24
CA LYS A 634 -2.36 -12.32 18.22
C LYS A 634 -3.01 -10.93 18.29
N GLN A 635 -2.54 -10.08 19.20
CA GLN A 635 -3.15 -8.77 19.41
C GLN A 635 -3.10 -7.94 18.11
N GLY A 636 -4.26 -7.44 17.67
CA GLY A 636 -4.40 -6.64 16.46
C GLY A 636 -4.32 -7.42 15.13
N GLU A 637 -4.19 -8.75 15.17
CA GLU A 637 -4.10 -9.61 13.98
C GLU A 637 -5.18 -10.69 14.01
N ALA A 638 -6.21 -10.54 13.17
CA ALA A 638 -7.21 -11.59 12.98
C ALA A 638 -6.58 -12.82 12.28
N PRO A 639 -7.03 -14.05 12.63
CA PRO A 639 -6.56 -15.26 11.98
C PRO A 639 -6.69 -15.18 10.45
N PRO A 640 -5.70 -15.66 9.68
CA PRO A 640 -5.69 -15.52 8.25
C PRO A 640 -6.70 -16.45 7.56
N ALA A 641 -7.12 -17.52 8.25
CA ALA A 641 -8.27 -18.33 7.87
C ALA A 641 -9.34 -18.34 8.99
N GLU A 642 -10.54 -17.83 8.69
CA GLU A 642 -11.70 -17.77 9.61
C GLU A 642 -12.95 -18.23 8.87
N PHE A 643 -13.86 -18.89 9.57
CA PHE A 643 -15.17 -19.29 9.05
C PHE A 643 -16.29 -18.77 9.93
N ARG A 644 -17.36 -18.31 9.30
CA ARG A 644 -18.61 -17.91 9.97
C ARG A 644 -19.80 -18.58 9.32
N TRP A 645 -20.69 -19.09 10.16
CA TRP A 645 -21.87 -19.82 9.76
C TRP A 645 -23.13 -19.03 10.06
N TYR A 646 -24.08 -19.09 9.13
CA TYR A 646 -25.40 -18.50 9.25
C TYR A 646 -26.42 -19.53 8.80
N ALA A 647 -27.56 -19.57 9.47
CA ALA A 647 -28.71 -20.37 9.06
C ALA A 647 -29.90 -19.43 8.84
N THR A 648 -30.65 -19.65 7.77
CA THR A 648 -31.89 -18.90 7.49
C THR A 648 -32.96 -19.86 7.00
N GLY A 649 -34.20 -19.71 7.49
CA GLY A 649 -35.33 -20.51 7.00
C GLY A 649 -35.80 -20.07 5.63
N LEU A 650 -36.52 -20.97 4.96
CA LEU A 650 -37.18 -20.74 3.68
C LEU A 650 -38.67 -21.12 3.84
N PRO A 651 -39.57 -20.16 4.15
CA PRO A 651 -39.36 -18.69 4.18
C PRO A 651 -38.59 -18.18 5.40
N ALA A 652 -38.00 -16.98 5.28
CA ALA A 652 -37.11 -16.38 6.29
C ALA A 652 -37.79 -16.07 7.65
N SER A 653 -39.12 -16.10 7.72
CA SER A 653 -39.88 -15.94 8.95
C SER A 653 -39.81 -17.17 9.87
N GLU A 654 -39.22 -18.27 9.41
CA GLU A 654 -39.09 -19.50 10.18
C GLU A 654 -37.61 -19.79 10.48
N GLU A 655 -37.35 -20.47 11.59
CA GLU A 655 -36.01 -20.89 12.01
C GLU A 655 -35.97 -22.40 12.26
N PRO A 656 -36.02 -23.23 11.21
CA PRO A 656 -36.05 -24.68 11.38
C PRO A 656 -34.70 -25.25 11.85
N LEU A 657 -33.63 -24.45 11.82
CA LEU A 657 -32.30 -24.79 12.30
C LEU A 657 -31.75 -23.72 13.24
N THR A 658 -31.11 -24.16 14.32
CA THR A 658 -30.34 -23.31 15.24
C THR A 658 -28.87 -23.73 15.20
N LEU A 659 -27.97 -22.75 15.11
CA LEU A 659 -26.53 -22.99 15.18
C LEU A 659 -26.11 -23.08 16.65
N THR A 660 -25.49 -24.20 17.04
CA THR A 660 -24.86 -24.33 18.37
C THR A 660 -23.42 -23.81 18.35
N ALA A 661 -22.78 -23.79 17.18
CA ALA A 661 -21.49 -23.15 16.94
C ALA A 661 -21.54 -22.39 15.60
N ALA A 662 -21.35 -21.06 15.67
CA ALA A 662 -21.43 -20.18 14.50
C ALA A 662 -20.05 -19.77 13.93
N THR A 663 -18.96 -20.18 14.56
CA THR A 663 -17.58 -19.83 14.19
C THR A 663 -16.69 -21.06 14.15
N GLY A 664 -15.68 -21.05 13.28
CA GLY A 664 -14.77 -22.18 13.10
C GLY A 664 -15.17 -23.03 11.90
N GLY A 665 -14.28 -23.93 11.47
CA GLY A 665 -14.49 -24.69 10.23
C GLY A 665 -15.59 -25.76 10.34
N ARG A 666 -16.13 -25.99 11.53
CA ARG A 666 -17.25 -26.89 11.81
C ARG A 666 -18.38 -26.11 12.49
N ALA A 667 -19.61 -26.41 12.11
CA ALA A 667 -20.81 -25.89 12.75
C ALA A 667 -21.67 -27.02 13.29
N GLY A 668 -21.96 -26.98 14.59
CA GLY A 668 -23.02 -27.78 15.17
C GLY A 668 -24.37 -27.15 14.85
N VAL A 669 -25.31 -27.97 14.39
CA VAL A 669 -26.65 -27.55 13.99
C VAL A 669 -27.68 -28.43 14.66
N ALA A 670 -28.68 -27.81 15.28
CA ALA A 670 -29.83 -28.48 15.88
C ALA A 670 -31.11 -28.11 15.11
N ALA A 671 -31.97 -29.10 14.86
CA ALA A 671 -33.22 -28.91 14.14
C ALA A 671 -34.40 -28.67 15.09
N GLY A 672 -35.31 -27.77 14.71
CA GLY A 672 -36.55 -27.50 15.43
C GLY A 672 -37.54 -28.68 15.41
N ALA A 673 -38.60 -28.58 16.21
CA ALA A 673 -39.66 -29.59 16.26
C ALA A 673 -40.63 -29.51 15.07
N ASP A 674 -40.87 -28.30 14.55
CA ASP A 674 -41.92 -28.02 13.56
C ASP A 674 -41.51 -28.38 12.12
N GLY A 675 -40.27 -28.85 11.92
CA GLY A 675 -39.73 -29.15 10.60
C GLY A 675 -39.57 -27.90 9.72
N GLY A 676 -39.14 -28.08 8.47
CA GLY A 676 -39.01 -26.96 7.52
C GLY A 676 -37.82 -27.07 6.57
N LEU A 677 -37.52 -25.98 5.87
CA LEU A 677 -36.40 -25.89 4.94
C LEU A 677 -35.51 -24.73 5.36
N ALA A 678 -34.19 -24.95 5.42
CA ALA A 678 -33.23 -23.90 5.71
C ALA A 678 -32.06 -23.90 4.73
N LEU A 679 -31.50 -22.71 4.53
CA LEU A 679 -30.25 -22.49 3.87
C LEU A 679 -29.17 -22.28 4.93
N LEU A 680 -28.20 -23.18 4.97
CA LEU A 680 -26.98 -23.02 5.74
C LEU A 680 -25.95 -22.29 4.85
N VAL A 681 -25.37 -21.22 5.36
CA VAL A 681 -24.40 -20.37 4.65
C VAL A 681 -23.10 -20.34 5.44
N CYS A 682 -21.99 -20.64 4.77
CA CYS A 682 -20.65 -20.50 5.32
C CYS A 682 -19.91 -19.39 4.56
N LEU A 683 -19.40 -18.41 5.31
CA LEU A 683 -18.44 -17.43 4.83
C LEU A 683 -17.05 -17.81 5.33
N ALA A 684 -16.11 -18.00 4.41
CA ALA A 684 -14.71 -18.25 4.73
C ALA A 684 -13.84 -17.05 4.33
N ARG A 685 -12.89 -16.71 5.19
CA ARG A 685 -11.87 -15.69 4.94
C ARG A 685 -10.54 -16.38 4.67
N ALA A 686 -9.81 -15.94 3.65
CA ALA A 686 -8.43 -16.38 3.40
C ALA A 686 -7.56 -15.16 3.05
N ARG A 687 -6.82 -14.64 4.03
CA ARG A 687 -5.93 -13.48 3.87
C ARG A 687 -4.70 -13.84 3.03
N ARG A 688 -4.63 -13.35 1.79
CA ARG A 688 -3.48 -13.57 0.87
C ARG A 688 -2.59 -12.33 0.72
N GLY A 689 -2.55 -11.49 1.76
CA GLY A 689 -1.78 -10.24 1.75
C GLY A 689 -2.39 -9.11 0.89
N LEU A 690 -3.63 -9.29 0.42
CA LEU A 690 -4.46 -8.23 -0.16
C LEU A 690 -5.16 -7.43 0.95
N ALA A 691 -5.82 -6.32 0.61
CA ALA A 691 -6.56 -5.51 1.57
C ALA A 691 -7.86 -6.20 2.02
N GLU A 692 -8.38 -5.78 3.17
CA GLU A 692 -9.71 -6.20 3.62
C GLU A 692 -10.81 -5.39 2.89
N PRO A 693 -12.05 -5.90 2.84
CA PRO A 693 -13.18 -5.08 2.40
C PRO A 693 -13.24 -3.77 3.21
N TYR A 694 -13.44 -2.64 2.52
CA TYR A 694 -13.37 -1.30 3.10
C TYR A 694 -12.00 -0.93 3.70
N GLY A 695 -10.93 -1.61 3.28
CA GLY A 695 -9.57 -1.31 3.71
C GLY A 695 -8.63 -0.99 2.54
N VAL A 696 -7.54 -0.31 2.83
CA VAL A 696 -6.38 -0.12 1.96
C VAL A 696 -5.15 -0.59 2.70
N LYS A 697 -4.38 -1.50 2.10
CA LYS A 697 -3.13 -1.98 2.70
C LYS A 697 -1.95 -1.16 2.17
N VAL A 698 -1.09 -0.73 3.09
CA VAL A 698 0.17 -0.05 2.75
C VAL A 698 1.32 -0.95 3.15
N ASP A 699 2.22 -1.21 2.20
CA ASP A 699 3.31 -2.19 2.36
C ASP A 699 4.64 -1.66 1.83
N LEU A 700 5.75 -2.29 2.23
CA LEU A 700 7.09 -1.98 1.74
C LEU A 700 7.76 -3.22 1.10
N PRO A 701 8.78 -3.03 0.25
CA PRO A 701 9.57 -4.15 -0.26
C PRO A 701 10.26 -4.93 0.88
N GLU A 702 10.39 -6.24 0.71
CA GLU A 702 11.04 -7.11 1.67
C GLU A 702 12.47 -6.65 1.99
N GLY A 703 12.88 -6.77 3.26
CA GLY A 703 14.19 -6.34 3.74
C GLY A 703 14.31 -4.84 4.09
N VAL A 704 13.35 -4.00 3.66
CA VAL A 704 13.31 -2.58 4.06
C VAL A 704 12.88 -2.46 5.52
N ARG A 705 13.63 -1.69 6.31
CA ARG A 705 13.31 -1.38 7.71
C ARG A 705 13.12 0.13 7.88
N LEU A 706 12.15 0.48 8.70
CA LEU A 706 11.84 1.84 9.14
C LEU A 706 12.30 1.98 10.58
N ASP A 707 13.07 3.03 10.84
CA ASP A 707 13.37 3.44 12.20
C ASP A 707 12.14 4.08 12.88
N ARG A 708 12.27 4.41 14.17
CA ARG A 708 11.19 5.04 14.96
C ARG A 708 10.72 6.37 14.37
N ASN A 709 11.62 7.17 13.82
CA ASN A 709 11.29 8.48 13.25
C ASN A 709 10.56 8.32 11.90
N GLN A 710 11.06 7.42 11.05
CA GLN A 710 10.49 7.13 9.74
C GLN A 710 9.09 6.53 9.86
N TYR A 711 8.94 5.50 10.70
CA TYR A 711 7.63 4.93 11.01
C TYR A 711 6.68 5.99 11.58
N GLY A 712 7.22 6.80 12.49
CA GLY A 712 6.56 7.95 13.08
C GLY A 712 5.91 8.85 12.03
N TYR A 713 6.72 9.33 11.10
CA TYR A 713 6.29 10.23 10.03
C TYR A 713 5.26 9.60 9.09
N VAL A 714 5.47 8.34 8.69
CA VAL A 714 4.58 7.61 7.77
C VAL A 714 3.18 7.45 8.38
N MET A 715 3.08 7.11 9.66
CA MET A 715 1.79 6.92 10.32
C MET A 715 1.00 8.23 10.46
N ASN A 716 1.65 9.37 10.80
CA ASN A 716 0.99 10.69 10.75
C ASN A 716 0.48 11.02 9.35
N LEU A 717 1.28 10.73 8.31
CA LEU A 717 0.89 10.97 6.94
C LEU A 717 -0.34 10.14 6.55
N LEU A 718 -0.34 8.83 6.87
CA LEU A 718 -1.47 7.95 6.61
C LEU A 718 -2.74 8.38 7.37
N GLU A 719 -2.61 8.83 8.62
CA GLU A 719 -3.73 9.41 9.40
C GLU A 719 -4.39 10.58 8.65
N THR A 720 -3.59 11.47 8.05
CA THR A 720 -4.12 12.61 7.26
C THR A 720 -4.69 12.21 5.89
N LEU A 721 -4.32 11.05 5.38
CA LEU A 721 -4.72 10.56 4.05
C LEU A 721 -5.85 9.53 4.11
N CYS A 722 -6.34 9.19 5.30
CA CYS A 722 -7.37 8.18 5.51
C CYS A 722 -8.76 8.69 5.09
N PRO A 723 -9.42 8.10 4.08
CA PRO A 723 -10.80 8.43 3.75
C PRO A 723 -11.75 8.03 4.89
N LEU A 724 -12.81 8.82 5.09
CA LEU A 724 -13.85 8.49 6.07
C LEU A 724 -14.46 7.11 5.76
N GLY A 725 -14.46 6.21 6.75
CA GLY A 725 -15.02 4.87 6.62
C GLY A 725 -14.13 3.83 5.92
N ILE A 726 -12.86 4.16 5.63
CA ILE A 726 -11.87 3.24 5.08
C ILE A 726 -10.76 3.00 6.11
N GLU A 727 -10.43 1.73 6.38
CA GLU A 727 -9.33 1.38 7.28
C GLU A 727 -7.99 1.33 6.51
N ILE A 728 -6.93 1.96 7.03
CA ILE A 728 -5.58 1.79 6.49
C ILE A 728 -4.89 0.64 7.25
N ASP A 729 -4.72 -0.49 6.58
CA ASP A 729 -3.99 -1.64 7.11
C ASP A 729 -2.48 -1.41 7.01
N THR A 730 -1.87 -1.23 8.18
CA THR A 730 -0.42 -1.07 8.40
C THR A 730 0.18 -2.26 9.17
N VAL A 731 -0.51 -3.40 9.25
CA VAL A 731 -0.05 -4.58 9.99
C VAL A 731 1.28 -5.09 9.44
N GLU A 732 1.44 -5.20 8.11
CA GLU A 732 2.70 -5.68 7.53
C GLU A 732 3.87 -4.72 7.78
N LEU A 733 3.64 -3.40 7.71
CA LEU A 733 4.65 -2.41 8.11
C LEU A 733 5.13 -2.68 9.55
N ARG A 734 4.19 -2.92 10.46
CA ARG A 734 4.48 -3.18 11.88
C ARG A 734 5.17 -4.53 12.12
N ARG A 735 4.83 -5.56 11.34
CA ARG A 735 5.34 -6.92 11.47
C ARG A 735 6.75 -7.06 10.89
N SER A 736 6.94 -6.52 9.70
CA SER A 736 8.03 -6.92 8.80
C SER A 736 9.00 -5.78 8.50
N HIS A 737 8.64 -4.53 8.81
CA HIS A 737 9.38 -3.35 8.39
C HIS A 737 9.79 -2.40 9.53
N LEU A 738 9.69 -2.80 10.80
CA LEU A 738 10.19 -1.98 11.92
C LEU A 738 11.56 -2.46 12.40
N ASP A 739 12.44 -1.51 12.68
CA ASP A 739 13.68 -1.73 13.44
C ASP A 739 13.87 -0.58 14.43
N PHE A 740 13.71 -0.88 15.72
CA PHE A 740 13.86 0.10 16.80
C PHE A 740 15.14 -0.11 17.62
N GLY A 741 16.08 -0.94 17.15
CA GLY A 741 17.41 -1.06 17.75
C GLY A 741 17.45 -1.51 19.21
N THR A 742 16.78 -2.61 19.57
CA THR A 742 16.95 -3.21 20.91
C THR A 742 18.09 -4.23 20.91
N GLU A 743 19.07 -4.05 21.79
CA GLU A 743 20.21 -4.95 22.06
C GLU A 743 19.82 -6.36 22.54
N THR A 744 18.53 -6.66 22.68
CA THR A 744 18.01 -8.01 22.84
C THR A 744 17.12 -8.31 21.65
N GLY A 745 17.50 -9.31 20.84
CA GLY A 745 16.83 -9.74 19.61
C GLY A 745 15.46 -10.38 19.83
N GLY A 746 14.57 -9.72 20.58
CA GLY A 746 13.22 -10.15 20.90
C GLY A 746 12.19 -9.35 20.12
N THR A 747 11.34 -10.05 19.38
CA THR A 747 10.09 -9.60 18.74
C THR A 747 9.10 -8.87 19.66
N ALA A 748 9.37 -8.81 20.97
CA ALA A 748 8.57 -8.11 21.98
C ALA A 748 8.49 -6.59 21.76
N GLY A 749 9.53 -5.96 21.18
CA GLY A 749 9.52 -4.52 20.86
C GLY A 749 8.54 -4.14 19.73
N ALA A 750 8.37 -5.03 18.74
CA ALA A 750 7.41 -4.85 17.64
C ALA A 750 5.95 -5.03 18.10
N LEU A 751 5.70 -5.91 19.09
CA LEU A 751 4.38 -6.11 19.69
C LEU A 751 3.93 -4.90 20.53
N GLY A 752 4.85 -4.17 21.17
CA GLY A 752 4.55 -2.90 21.87
C GLY A 752 4.17 -1.75 20.92
N ALA A 753 4.69 -1.76 19.69
CA ALA A 753 4.37 -0.76 18.67
C ALA A 753 2.91 -0.84 18.19
N SER A 754 2.24 -1.99 18.40
CA SER A 754 0.81 -2.15 18.11
C SER A 754 -0.10 -1.23 18.95
N ARG A 755 0.38 -0.76 20.12
CA ARG A 755 -0.39 0.03 21.08
C ARG A 755 -0.16 1.53 21.03
N THR A 756 0.98 1.98 20.51
CA THR A 756 1.40 3.38 20.65
C THR A 756 2.07 3.85 19.37
N TYR A 757 1.26 4.16 18.35
CA TYR A 757 1.73 5.19 17.44
C TYR A 757 1.78 6.50 18.23
N HIS A 758 2.98 6.90 18.65
CA HIS A 758 3.20 8.26 19.12
C HIS A 758 3.16 9.16 17.89
N ARG A 759 2.23 10.13 17.84
CA ARG A 759 2.30 11.26 16.90
C ARG A 759 3.76 11.68 16.79
N TYR A 760 4.33 11.68 15.59
CA TYR A 760 5.75 11.94 15.36
C TYR A 760 6.25 13.13 16.21
N ARG A 761 6.91 12.77 17.31
CA ARG A 761 7.58 13.64 18.28
C ARG A 761 8.96 13.02 18.40
N ARG A 762 9.96 13.62 17.76
CA ARG A 762 11.34 13.11 17.76
C ARG A 762 11.76 12.87 19.22
N PRO A 763 12.19 11.66 19.62
CA PRO A 763 12.62 11.41 20.98
C PRO A 763 13.94 12.16 21.26
N ARG A 764 14.02 12.76 22.45
CA ARG A 764 15.19 13.47 22.96
C ARG A 764 16.39 12.53 23.09
N LYS A 765 17.61 12.99 22.79
CA LYS A 765 18.80 12.46 23.47
C LYS A 765 18.87 13.16 24.83
N VAL A 766 18.87 12.38 25.91
CA VAL A 766 19.25 12.91 27.23
C VAL A 766 20.76 13.09 27.16
N GLY A 767 21.24 14.33 27.16
CA GLY A 767 22.66 14.66 27.07
C GLY A 767 23.00 16.08 26.57
N ASP A 768 22.08 16.80 25.94
CA ASP A 768 22.37 18.14 25.39
C ASP A 768 21.99 19.31 26.33
N ASP A 769 21.70 19.04 27.61
CA ASP A 769 21.67 20.07 28.66
C ASP A 769 22.98 19.98 29.45
N GLY A 770 24.01 20.61 28.91
CA GLY A 770 25.28 20.94 29.55
C GLY A 770 25.64 22.39 29.28
#